data_AF-A0A6P6XUS3-F1
#
_entry.id   AF-A0A6P6XUS3-F1
#
_cell.length_a   1.000
_cell.length_b   1.000
_cell.length_c   1.000
_cell.angle_alpha   90.00
_cell.angle_beta   90.00
_cell.angle_gamma   90.00
#
_symmetry.space_group_name_H-M   'P 1'
#
loop_
_entity.id
_entity.type
_entity.pdbx_description
1 polymer ?
#
loop_
_entity_poly.entity_id
_entity_poly.type
_entity_poly.pdbx_seq_one_letter_code
_entity_poly.pdbx_strand_id
1 'polypeptide(L)'
;MSDQNETPLININAGDGKGQQDEDDDFDFYYDYAKAAQLDRSGCWTEQNWQEEMEKHPLFATKAPEPGQEQSELIDAFSQLKYDPEFNSIEELMNSYRQDGNENFRHKKYRWAIDSYSEGIRLAFKHSSKNQSSENIETNKLNESLSVLYNNRSSAHFHLGNYRSSMQDATRAMFLNQQNLKAKIRFAQCCCRLKRFEQCIIFCKKELDESNELKIENEKAKEKFRQEMQTLLEEAEKKFKIQNRDERKSAKTEQKRSYEQKQIEQAVQERGIKFQGSLFETDHPTVRGCFVHFDSHQTLVWPVVFIYPDVGQTDFIEKFSENSTFAEYIEMLFETKPEWDQKNQYRPERIRCYYQSCQTYTVDGEKRIAQELELIEFDRKLSLLKVLQLDDYIVQNAVPIVCIKPAETIQDNKSDNSESDDIIRINKSSKSWKNRQSERIQGQIKEGGDTGQPKLTPVSVTLGDCLACSGCITSTEAVLISEQSHEKVIDILDEKQKNNNLIIVMTLSLQALASLAAKYNLDSIQSAAERISYLFHSLGVDYIFDIALARHICLQESWQELSKQYNSDTNSKQPLLSSTCPGFVCYAEKSQGNILVPLLSRIKSPQQIMGLLVKKRLHLVNDQFVDVQPDRIYHITLMPCYDKKLEASRLENRIDESIKEVDCVITPLEVEKILEFKQIENLDSLPCRLLDQFNVGFSPNGEIQSHRGSGSGGYADNLLRMMAIYQKMATKELMSTELEWKIVRNADFLEINLHESETDTKPVISFAILNGFRNIQNLVSRLKRKSCPYDYIEVSACPKGCLNGGAQFRNIPFNKKLNEKLTPDSDPIVITFEQVQKLYVQLPKTGFDFFTNNEMIDNQTVEIYSKLQLDDEFREKFRTEFRILEKKFNILNSNW
;
A
#
# COMPACT_ATOMS: atom_id res chain seq x y z
N MET A 1 28.93 32.47 59.41
CA MET A 1 29.68 32.80 58.19
C MET A 1 28.66 33.32 57.20
N SER A 2 28.03 34.49 57.42
CA SER A 2 28.59 35.85 57.36
C SER A 2 29.43 36.07 56.11
N ASP A 3 28.84 36.82 55.16
CA ASP A 3 29.40 38.00 54.47
C ASP A 3 28.66 38.10 53.12
N GLN A 4 27.64 38.96 52.98
CA GLN A 4 27.75 40.39 52.65
C GLN A 4 28.76 40.66 51.52
N ASN A 5 28.25 41.08 50.36
CA ASN A 5 28.76 42.26 49.68
C ASN A 5 27.75 42.76 48.63
N GLU A 6 27.14 43.88 48.99
CA GLU A 6 26.45 44.82 48.12
C GLU A 6 27.43 45.40 47.08
N THR A 7 26.93 45.71 45.88
CA THR A 7 27.57 46.66 44.97
C THR A 7 26.58 47.78 44.63
N PRO A 8 27.05 49.04 44.54
CA PRO A 8 26.25 50.21 44.89
C PRO A 8 25.45 50.79 43.72
N LEU A 9 24.26 51.28 44.03
CA LEU A 9 23.47 52.16 43.17
C LEU A 9 24.16 53.54 43.13
N ILE A 10 24.69 53.93 41.97
CA ILE A 10 25.06 55.32 41.71
C ILE A 10 23.81 56.06 41.23
N ASN A 11 23.27 56.88 42.12
CA ASN A 11 22.15 57.77 41.90
C ASN A 11 22.71 59.15 41.53
N ILE A 12 22.55 59.59 40.27
CA ILE A 12 22.96 60.93 39.84
C ILE A 12 21.69 61.76 39.64
N ASN A 13 21.31 62.47 40.71
CA ASN A 13 20.35 63.56 40.64
C ASN A 13 20.97 64.72 39.84
N ALA A 14 20.21 65.22 38.87
CA ALA A 14 20.47 66.50 38.23
C ALA A 14 20.32 67.63 39.28
N GLY A 15 21.42 68.32 39.56
CA GLY A 15 21.47 69.50 40.42
C GLY A 15 22.38 70.55 39.80
N ASP A 16 21.79 71.70 39.48
CA ASP A 16 22.45 72.90 38.97
C ASP A 16 23.61 73.37 39.85
N GLY A 17 24.70 73.84 39.23
CA GLY A 17 25.55 74.87 39.83
C GLY A 17 27.06 74.70 39.68
N LYS A 18 27.60 75.40 38.68
CA LYS A 18 28.93 76.06 38.63
C LYS A 18 30.12 75.38 39.34
N GLY A 19 31.06 74.89 38.53
CA GLY A 19 32.45 74.70 38.92
C GLY A 19 33.24 73.99 37.83
N GLN A 20 34.06 74.73 37.08
CA GLN A 20 35.06 74.18 36.17
C GLN A 20 36.24 73.61 37.00
N GLN A 21 36.84 72.54 36.47
CA GLN A 21 37.91 71.68 37.01
C GLN A 21 37.34 70.42 37.65
N ASP A 22 37.71 69.27 37.08
CA ASP A 22 37.47 67.87 37.51
C ASP A 22 36.75 66.98 36.45
N GLU A 23 36.95 67.21 35.14
CA GLU A 23 36.50 66.26 34.08
C GLU A 23 37.64 65.36 33.54
N ASP A 24 38.91 65.73 33.72
CA ASP A 24 40.04 64.99 33.14
C ASP A 24 40.47 63.77 34.00
N ASP A 25 40.22 63.79 35.32
CA ASP A 25 40.61 62.70 36.23
C ASP A 25 39.66 61.48 36.15
N ASP A 26 38.40 61.67 35.75
CA ASP A 26 37.41 60.59 35.59
C ASP A 26 37.63 59.77 34.30
N PHE A 27 38.17 60.39 33.25
CA PHE A 27 38.43 59.72 31.98
C PHE A 27 39.65 58.80 32.07
N ASP A 28 40.71 59.25 32.76
CA ASP A 28 41.89 58.43 33.01
C ASP A 28 41.59 57.27 33.97
N PHE A 29 40.71 57.46 34.95
CA PHE A 29 40.21 56.36 35.79
C PHE A 29 39.45 55.30 34.97
N TYR A 30 38.58 55.72 34.04
CA TYR A 30 37.84 54.79 33.18
C TYR A 30 38.74 54.10 32.15
N TYR A 31 39.73 54.81 31.62
CA TYR A 31 40.71 54.28 30.68
C TYR A 31 41.65 53.26 31.32
N ASP A 32 42.12 53.54 32.54
CA ASP A 32 42.94 52.61 33.31
C ASP A 32 42.13 51.44 33.86
N TYR A 33 40.86 51.63 34.24
CA TYR A 33 39.94 50.55 34.59
C TYR A 33 39.69 49.61 33.39
N ALA A 34 39.49 50.16 32.19
CA ALA A 34 39.32 49.39 30.96
C ALA A 34 40.62 48.71 30.48
N LYS A 35 41.79 49.17 30.93
CA LYS A 35 43.10 48.52 30.73
C LYS A 35 43.38 47.42 31.75
N ALA A 36 42.97 47.64 33.01
CA ALA A 36 43.23 46.74 34.13
C ALA A 36 42.23 45.57 34.20
N ALA A 37 40.97 45.82 33.84
CA ALA A 37 40.04 44.76 33.51
C ALA A 37 40.48 44.19 32.15
N GLN A 38 40.98 42.95 32.14
CA GLN A 38 41.06 42.15 30.92
C GLN A 38 39.62 41.89 30.42
N LEU A 39 38.95 42.93 29.93
CA LEU A 39 37.67 42.81 29.27
C LEU A 39 37.94 42.03 27.99
N ASP A 40 37.39 40.82 27.96
CA ASP A 40 37.48 39.95 26.81
C ASP A 40 36.90 40.68 25.59
N ARG A 41 37.78 41.14 24.70
CA ARG A 41 37.39 41.83 23.46
C ARG A 41 37.00 40.86 22.35
N SER A 42 36.84 39.57 22.66
CA SER A 42 36.52 38.50 21.72
C SER A 42 35.19 38.67 20.95
N GLY A 43 34.36 39.66 21.29
CA GLY A 43 33.09 39.97 20.61
C GLY A 43 32.93 41.41 20.08
N CYS A 44 33.94 42.27 20.13
CA CYS A 44 33.82 43.65 19.66
C CYS A 44 33.94 43.77 18.12
N TRP A 45 33.17 44.68 17.51
CA TRP A 45 33.31 44.99 16.08
C TRP A 45 34.67 45.64 15.83
N THR A 46 35.45 45.01 14.96
CA THR A 46 36.75 45.47 14.46
C THR A 46 36.58 46.00 13.03
N GLU A 47 37.52 46.82 12.55
CA GLU A 47 37.51 47.32 11.16
C GLU A 47 37.47 46.21 10.10
N GLN A 48 37.88 44.97 10.45
CA GLN A 48 37.91 43.85 9.53
C GLN A 48 36.66 42.97 9.56
N ASN A 49 35.90 42.91 10.67
CA ASN A 49 34.73 42.02 10.83
C ASN A 49 33.39 42.76 10.99
N TRP A 50 33.37 44.10 11.08
CA TRP A 50 32.13 44.85 11.33
C TRP A 50 31.05 44.64 10.25
N GLN A 51 31.43 44.44 8.98
CA GLN A 51 30.46 44.20 7.90
C GLN A 51 29.76 42.85 8.08
N GLU A 52 30.53 41.79 8.38
CA GLU A 52 30.00 40.46 8.61
C GLU A 52 29.14 40.39 9.88
N GLU A 53 29.57 41.06 10.96
CA GLU A 53 28.81 41.11 12.21
C GLU A 53 27.54 41.98 12.09
N MET A 54 27.58 43.05 11.29
CA MET A 54 26.39 43.86 10.98
C MET A 54 25.39 43.08 10.11
N GLU A 55 25.86 42.27 9.15
CA GLU A 55 24.98 41.41 8.34
C GLU A 55 24.29 40.32 9.17
N LYS A 56 24.93 39.83 10.24
CA LYS A 56 24.36 38.87 11.19
C LYS A 56 23.45 39.52 12.25
N HIS A 57 23.49 40.85 12.40
CA HIS A 57 22.78 41.55 13.46
C HIS A 57 21.26 41.69 13.14
N PRO A 58 20.34 41.34 14.07
CA PRO A 58 18.89 41.31 13.80
C PRO A 58 18.29 42.61 13.27
N LEU A 59 18.83 43.78 13.66
CA LEU A 59 18.36 45.09 13.22
C LEU A 59 18.85 45.51 11.82
N PHE A 60 19.94 44.91 11.33
CA PHE A 60 20.61 45.31 10.09
C PHE A 60 20.63 44.20 9.03
N ALA A 61 20.34 42.96 9.42
CA ALA A 61 20.24 41.81 8.54
C ALA A 61 19.18 42.03 7.45
N THR A 62 19.62 42.00 6.19
CA THR A 62 18.74 42.16 5.03
C THR A 62 18.19 40.83 4.50
N LYS A 63 18.72 39.70 4.99
CA LYS A 63 18.33 38.34 4.62
C LYS A 63 18.16 37.50 5.89
N ALA A 64 17.16 36.62 5.89
CA ALA A 64 17.01 35.62 6.94
C ALA A 64 18.10 34.55 6.82
N PRO A 65 18.57 33.95 7.94
CA PRO A 65 19.56 32.89 7.93
C PRO A 65 19.05 31.64 7.19
N GLU A 66 19.95 30.94 6.48
CA GLU A 66 19.59 29.71 5.76
C GLU A 66 19.50 28.50 6.72
N PRO A 67 18.65 27.49 6.42
CA PRO A 67 18.47 26.33 7.29
C PRO A 67 19.79 25.57 7.51
N GLY A 68 20.28 25.53 8.76
CA GLY A 68 21.52 24.85 9.15
C GLY A 68 22.74 25.77 9.31
N GLN A 69 22.59 27.09 9.11
CA GLN A 69 23.61 28.07 9.52
C GLN A 69 23.46 28.39 11.02
N GLU A 70 24.59 28.53 11.73
CA GLU A 70 24.62 29.02 13.12
C GLU A 70 24.03 30.43 13.15
N GLN A 71 22.97 30.61 13.96
CA GLN A 71 22.32 31.92 14.13
C GLN A 71 23.14 32.79 15.08
N SER A 72 23.04 34.11 14.90
CA SER A 72 23.62 35.04 15.88
C SER A 72 22.93 34.85 17.23
N GLU A 73 23.71 34.85 18.32
CA GLU A 73 23.21 34.75 19.69
C GLU A 73 22.10 35.77 20.00
N LEU A 74 22.13 36.93 19.35
CA LEU A 74 21.08 37.95 19.46
C LEU A 74 19.76 37.53 18.80
N ILE A 75 19.80 36.84 17.65
CA ILE A 75 18.60 36.30 16.98
C ILE A 75 17.96 35.22 17.85
N ASP A 76 18.78 34.35 18.43
CA ASP A 76 18.31 33.31 19.36
C ASP A 76 17.68 33.93 20.61
N ALA A 77 18.30 34.97 21.18
CA ALA A 77 17.74 35.71 22.32
C ALA A 77 16.39 36.38 21.99
N PHE A 78 16.25 36.99 20.81
CA PHE A 78 14.97 37.56 20.37
C PHE A 78 13.90 36.48 20.12
N SER A 79 14.30 35.32 19.60
CA SER A 79 13.42 34.16 19.38
C SER A 79 12.91 33.61 20.72
N GLN A 80 13.78 33.49 21.72
CA GLN A 80 13.40 33.11 23.08
C GLN A 80 12.45 34.14 23.69
N LEU A 81 12.77 35.43 23.63
CA LEU A 81 11.86 36.48 24.15
C LEU A 81 10.47 36.43 23.50
N LYS A 82 10.37 36.09 22.22
CA LYS A 82 9.09 36.10 21.49
C LYS A 82 8.27 34.81 21.60
N TYR A 83 8.92 33.65 21.72
CA TYR A 83 8.25 32.34 21.60
C TYR A 83 8.43 31.41 22.79
N ASP A 84 9.28 31.77 23.76
CA ASP A 84 9.54 30.93 24.91
C ASP A 84 8.33 30.94 25.88
N PRO A 85 7.78 29.75 26.21
CA PRO A 85 6.71 29.60 27.19
C PRO A 85 7.05 30.01 28.62
N GLU A 86 8.34 30.13 28.97
CA GLU A 86 8.77 30.60 30.29
C GLU A 86 8.64 32.12 30.44
N PHE A 87 8.72 32.87 29.33
CA PHE A 87 8.69 34.33 29.31
C PHE A 87 7.36 34.94 28.84
N ASN A 88 6.48 34.15 28.21
CA ASN A 88 5.23 34.65 27.62
C ASN A 88 4.00 33.88 28.10
N SER A 89 2.90 34.59 28.35
CA SER A 89 1.60 33.94 28.54
C SER A 89 1.11 33.27 27.26
N ILE A 90 0.21 32.30 27.39
CA ILE A 90 -0.32 31.57 26.22
C ILE A 90 -1.13 32.48 25.30
N GLU A 91 -1.83 33.47 25.85
CA GLU A 91 -2.54 34.46 25.05
C GLU A 91 -1.55 35.32 24.23
N GLU A 92 -0.44 35.74 24.83
CA GLU A 92 0.62 36.48 24.14
C GLU A 92 1.28 35.63 23.05
N LEU A 93 1.58 34.37 23.33
CA LEU A 93 2.13 33.44 22.33
C LEU A 93 1.16 33.22 21.16
N MET A 94 -0.11 32.95 21.45
CA MET A 94 -1.14 32.80 20.41
C MET A 94 -1.29 34.08 19.58
N ASN A 95 -1.17 35.25 20.21
CA ASN A 95 -1.18 36.53 19.53
C ASN A 95 0.05 36.73 18.64
N SER A 96 1.25 36.36 19.10
CA SER A 96 2.49 36.38 18.32
C SER A 96 2.36 35.51 17.06
N TYR A 97 1.94 34.25 17.21
CA TYR A 97 1.70 33.34 16.08
C TYR A 97 0.60 33.83 15.14
N ARG A 98 -0.45 34.47 15.68
CA ARG A 98 -1.49 35.12 14.88
C ARG A 98 -0.92 36.29 14.06
N GLN A 99 -0.08 37.12 14.65
CA GLN A 99 0.56 38.26 13.96
C GLN A 99 1.50 37.77 12.86
N ASP A 100 2.33 36.78 13.14
CA ASP A 100 3.24 36.17 12.16
C ASP A 100 2.46 35.55 11.00
N GLY A 101 1.39 34.83 11.30
CA GLY A 101 0.49 34.27 10.30
C GLY A 101 -0.14 35.36 9.43
N ASN A 102 -0.61 36.46 10.05
CA ASN A 102 -1.20 37.59 9.33
C ASN A 102 -0.18 38.31 8.44
N GLU A 103 1.05 38.46 8.89
CA GLU A 103 2.12 39.09 8.11
C GLU A 103 2.51 38.21 6.92
N ASN A 104 2.71 36.90 7.15
CA ASN A 104 2.90 35.92 6.08
C ASN A 104 1.72 35.92 5.09
N PHE A 105 0.49 36.07 5.59
CA PHE A 105 -0.70 36.16 4.76
C PHE A 105 -0.70 37.42 3.87
N ARG A 106 -0.32 38.60 4.41
CA ARG A 106 -0.17 39.85 3.65
C ARG A 106 0.86 39.73 2.53
N HIS A 107 1.97 39.03 2.80
CA HIS A 107 3.01 38.72 1.81
C HIS A 107 2.62 37.59 0.84
N LYS A 108 1.37 37.12 0.86
CA LYS A 108 0.85 35.99 0.06
C LYS A 108 1.62 34.68 0.27
N LYS A 109 2.37 34.57 1.36
CA LYS A 109 3.09 33.36 1.79
C LYS A 109 2.14 32.44 2.56
N TYR A 110 1.10 31.98 1.89
CA TYR A 110 -0.01 31.26 2.53
C TYR A 110 0.39 29.96 3.24
N ARG A 111 1.46 29.29 2.80
CA ARG A 111 1.98 28.09 3.47
C ARG A 111 2.54 28.43 4.84
N TRP A 112 3.42 29.43 4.91
CA TRP A 112 3.97 29.88 6.19
C TRP A 112 2.90 30.48 7.10
N ALA A 113 1.90 31.16 6.53
CA ALA A 113 0.74 31.61 7.31
C ALA A 113 0.00 30.43 7.97
N ILE A 114 -0.22 29.33 7.24
CA ILE A 114 -0.84 28.11 7.79
C ILE A 114 0.02 27.52 8.91
N ASP A 115 1.32 27.46 8.73
CA ASP A 115 2.25 26.93 9.73
C ASP A 115 2.16 27.78 11.01
N SER A 116 2.28 29.11 10.91
CA SER A 116 2.15 30.03 12.04
C SER A 116 0.79 29.91 12.75
N TYR A 117 -0.33 29.88 12.02
CA TYR A 117 -1.64 29.70 12.65
C TYR A 117 -1.79 28.34 13.34
N SER A 118 -1.18 27.29 12.78
CA SER A 118 -1.23 25.94 13.35
C SER A 118 -0.43 25.83 14.64
N GLU A 119 0.70 26.52 14.76
CA GLU A 119 1.44 26.64 16.01
C GLU A 119 0.60 27.31 17.11
N GLY A 120 -0.05 28.43 16.79
CA GLY A 120 -0.97 29.10 17.72
C GLY A 120 -2.14 28.21 18.18
N ILE A 121 -2.72 27.42 17.27
CA ILE A 121 -3.78 26.46 17.59
C ILE A 121 -3.25 25.33 18.51
N ARG A 122 -2.05 24.81 18.23
CA ARG A 122 -1.45 23.73 19.04
C ARG A 122 -1.18 24.14 20.48
N LEU A 123 -0.71 25.38 20.68
CA LEU A 123 -0.47 25.92 22.02
C LEU A 123 -1.76 25.97 22.86
N ALA A 124 -2.87 26.39 22.26
CA ALA A 124 -4.16 26.43 22.94
C ALA A 124 -4.61 25.03 23.42
N PHE A 125 -4.42 23.99 22.61
CA PHE A 125 -4.75 22.60 22.97
C PHE A 125 -3.86 22.05 24.09
N LYS A 126 -2.56 22.38 24.06
CA LYS A 126 -1.60 21.99 25.12
C LYS A 126 -1.97 22.58 26.48
N HIS A 127 -2.55 23.77 26.49
CA HIS A 127 -3.06 24.40 27.71
C HIS A 127 -4.35 23.75 28.23
N SER A 128 -5.30 23.49 27.33
CA SER A 128 -6.58 22.85 27.67
C SER A 128 -6.42 21.45 28.30
N SER A 129 -5.32 20.76 27.99
CA SER A 129 -5.01 19.43 28.55
C SER A 129 -4.42 19.46 29.97
N LYS A 130 -4.01 20.63 30.49
CA LYS A 130 -3.31 20.76 31.78
C LYS A 130 -4.16 21.35 32.91
N ASN A 131 -5.18 22.15 32.60
CA ASN A 131 -6.01 22.84 33.60
C ASN A 131 -7.43 22.27 33.59
N GLN A 132 -7.70 21.24 34.41
CA GLN A 132 -9.02 20.65 34.59
C GLN A 132 -9.81 21.23 35.77
N SER A 133 -9.38 22.36 36.34
CA SER A 133 -10.06 22.97 37.48
C SER A 133 -9.99 24.50 37.46
N SER A 134 -11.14 25.11 37.14
CA SER A 134 -11.61 26.48 37.50
C SER A 134 -11.72 27.52 36.37
N GLU A 135 -12.91 28.15 36.36
CA GLU A 135 -13.37 29.41 35.74
C GLU A 135 -13.86 29.48 34.26
N ASN A 136 -15.17 29.75 34.12
CA ASN A 136 -15.94 29.87 32.88
C ASN A 136 -15.61 31.12 32.01
N ILE A 137 -14.88 32.11 32.53
CA ILE A 137 -14.63 33.38 31.81
C ILE A 137 -13.39 33.28 30.91
N GLU A 138 -12.34 32.60 31.36
CA GLU A 138 -11.08 32.41 30.63
C GLU A 138 -11.28 31.52 29.38
N THR A 139 -12.18 30.55 29.48
CA THR A 139 -12.54 29.62 28.39
C THR A 139 -13.19 30.35 27.21
N ASN A 140 -14.01 31.38 27.45
CA ASN A 140 -14.69 32.11 26.38
C ASN A 140 -13.74 32.99 25.54
N LYS A 141 -12.80 33.69 26.18
CA LYS A 141 -11.77 34.49 25.49
C LYS A 141 -10.81 33.62 24.67
N LEU A 142 -10.46 32.44 25.21
CA LEU A 142 -9.65 31.46 24.50
C LEU A 142 -10.37 30.91 23.25
N ASN A 143 -11.66 30.58 23.38
CA ASN A 143 -12.49 30.13 22.25
C ASN A 143 -12.64 31.19 21.17
N GLU A 144 -12.78 32.46 21.53
CA GLU A 144 -12.82 33.57 20.58
C GLU A 144 -11.49 33.70 19.80
N SER A 145 -10.36 33.65 20.50
CA SER A 145 -9.02 33.69 19.90
C SER A 145 -8.76 32.48 18.98
N LEU A 146 -9.20 31.29 19.38
CA LEU A 146 -9.16 30.07 18.58
C LEU A 146 -10.03 30.18 17.31
N SER A 147 -11.26 30.71 17.44
CA SER A 147 -12.15 30.92 16.29
C SER A 147 -11.49 31.84 15.24
N VAL A 148 -10.79 32.88 15.68
CA VAL A 148 -10.04 33.78 14.79
C VAL A 148 -8.89 33.05 14.09
N LEU A 149 -8.11 32.25 14.79
CA LEU A 149 -7.00 31.47 14.21
C LEU A 149 -7.49 30.46 13.17
N TYR A 150 -8.53 29.68 13.49
CA TYR A 150 -9.16 28.76 12.54
C TYR A 150 -9.71 29.48 11.31
N ASN A 151 -10.40 30.63 11.48
CA ASN A 151 -10.89 31.40 10.34
C ASN A 151 -9.76 31.96 9.46
N ASN A 152 -8.65 32.42 10.06
CA ASN A 152 -7.52 32.94 9.31
C ASN A 152 -6.75 31.82 8.57
N ARG A 153 -6.58 30.66 9.21
CA ARG A 153 -6.00 29.46 8.57
C ARG A 153 -6.89 28.93 7.44
N SER A 154 -8.21 28.93 7.65
CA SER A 154 -9.20 28.63 6.62
C SER A 154 -9.02 29.54 5.40
N SER A 155 -8.84 30.85 5.61
CA SER A 155 -8.56 31.82 4.55
C SER A 155 -7.28 31.48 3.77
N ALA A 156 -6.20 31.09 4.47
CA ALA A 156 -4.95 30.72 3.84
C ALA A 156 -5.07 29.42 3.00
N HIS A 157 -5.78 28.42 3.52
CA HIS A 157 -6.11 27.20 2.77
C HIS A 157 -6.95 27.50 1.52
N PHE A 158 -7.91 28.43 1.62
CA PHE A 158 -8.75 28.84 0.49
C PHE A 158 -7.92 29.42 -0.66
N HIS A 159 -6.97 30.30 -0.35
CA HIS A 159 -6.09 30.90 -1.36
C HIS A 159 -5.11 29.89 -2.00
N LEU A 160 -4.78 28.79 -1.31
CA LEU A 160 -3.98 27.71 -1.86
C LEU A 160 -4.76 26.69 -2.72
N GLY A 161 -6.10 26.81 -2.79
CA GLY A 161 -6.96 25.84 -3.46
C GLY A 161 -7.34 24.62 -2.61
N ASN A 162 -6.92 24.57 -1.33
CA ASN A 162 -7.24 23.49 -0.40
C ASN A 162 -8.67 23.66 0.16
N TYR A 163 -9.69 23.57 -0.68
CA TYR A 163 -11.07 23.93 -0.31
C TYR A 163 -11.68 23.03 0.76
N ARG A 164 -11.30 21.74 0.82
CA ARG A 164 -11.80 20.83 1.88
C ARG A 164 -11.23 21.22 3.24
N SER A 165 -9.91 21.37 3.39
CA SER A 165 -9.28 21.85 4.64
C SER A 165 -9.79 23.23 5.06
N SER A 166 -9.99 24.14 4.10
CA SER A 166 -10.58 25.46 4.36
C SER A 166 -12.01 25.36 4.93
N MET A 167 -12.83 24.46 4.39
CA MET A 167 -14.18 24.19 4.90
C MET A 167 -14.15 23.64 6.33
N GLN A 168 -13.24 22.72 6.65
CA GLN A 168 -13.11 22.13 7.99
C GLN A 168 -12.75 23.20 9.04
N ASP A 169 -11.76 24.04 8.73
CA ASP A 169 -11.34 25.13 9.61
C ASP A 169 -12.45 26.19 9.78
N ALA A 170 -13.22 26.48 8.73
CA ALA A 170 -14.37 27.37 8.82
C ALA A 170 -15.47 26.79 9.73
N THR A 171 -15.76 25.49 9.63
CA THR A 171 -16.70 24.80 10.52
C THR A 171 -16.25 24.85 11.98
N ARG A 172 -14.96 24.57 12.25
CA ARG A 172 -14.39 24.66 13.61
C ARG A 172 -14.48 26.09 14.17
N ALA A 173 -14.20 27.10 13.34
CA ALA A 173 -14.34 28.50 13.73
C ALA A 173 -15.78 28.87 14.09
N MET A 174 -16.77 28.35 13.36
CA MET A 174 -18.19 28.56 13.64
C MET A 174 -18.66 27.85 14.91
N PHE A 175 -18.15 26.64 15.18
CA PHE A 175 -18.45 25.90 16.41
C PHE A 175 -17.95 26.66 17.65
N LEU A 176 -16.74 27.22 17.58
CA LEU A 176 -16.13 27.99 18.67
C LEU A 176 -16.76 29.38 18.88
N ASN A 177 -17.16 30.04 17.79
CA ASN A 177 -17.86 31.32 17.85
C ASN A 177 -18.92 31.40 16.75
N GLN A 178 -20.19 31.20 17.13
CA GLN A 178 -21.33 31.25 16.22
C GLN A 178 -21.56 32.64 15.60
N GLN A 179 -21.01 33.70 16.19
CA GLN A 179 -21.10 35.08 15.68
C GLN A 179 -20.03 35.39 14.62
N ASN A 180 -19.13 34.45 14.30
CA ASN A 180 -18.08 34.66 13.31
C ASN A 180 -18.62 34.62 11.86
N LEU A 181 -19.11 35.78 11.39
CA LEU A 181 -19.69 35.95 10.06
C LEU A 181 -18.72 35.58 8.91
N LYS A 182 -17.42 35.82 9.10
CA LYS A 182 -16.39 35.53 8.07
C LYS A 182 -16.22 34.02 7.86
N ALA A 183 -16.29 33.24 8.94
CA ALA A 183 -16.21 31.79 8.85
C ALA A 183 -17.42 31.19 8.12
N LYS A 184 -18.62 31.72 8.40
CA LYS A 184 -19.86 31.34 7.69
C LYS A 184 -19.78 31.60 6.18
N ILE A 185 -19.34 32.79 5.77
CA ILE A 185 -19.09 33.11 4.36
C ILE A 185 -18.07 32.14 3.76
N ARG A 186 -16.97 31.88 4.48
CA ARG A 186 -15.89 31.02 3.99
C ARG A 186 -16.37 29.58 3.76
N PHE A 187 -17.21 29.06 4.65
CA PHE A 187 -17.85 27.75 4.51
C PHE A 187 -18.69 27.69 3.22
N ALA A 188 -19.57 28.67 3.01
CA ALA A 188 -20.39 28.75 1.79
C ALA A 188 -19.53 28.84 0.51
N GLN A 189 -18.46 29.64 0.52
CA GLN A 189 -17.50 29.71 -0.59
C GLN A 189 -16.84 28.35 -0.88
N CYS A 190 -16.49 27.58 0.16
CA CYS A 190 -15.90 26.25 -0.01
C CYS A 190 -16.91 25.25 -0.59
N CYS A 191 -18.17 25.26 -0.14
CA CYS A 191 -19.23 24.43 -0.71
C CYS A 191 -19.41 24.67 -2.21
N CYS A 192 -19.42 25.94 -2.64
CA CYS A 192 -19.46 26.32 -4.06
C CYS A 192 -18.24 25.81 -4.84
N ARG A 193 -17.03 25.89 -4.28
CA ARG A 193 -15.80 25.42 -4.93
C ARG A 193 -15.72 23.90 -5.02
N LEU A 194 -16.30 23.19 -4.05
CA LEU A 194 -16.37 21.73 -3.99
C LEU A 194 -17.52 21.12 -4.77
N LYS A 195 -18.28 21.93 -5.53
CA LYS A 195 -19.49 21.50 -6.26
C LYS A 195 -20.57 20.87 -5.37
N ARG A 196 -20.59 21.22 -4.07
CA ARG A 196 -21.63 20.82 -3.13
C ARG A 196 -22.73 21.88 -3.10
N PHE A 197 -23.37 22.09 -4.25
CA PHE A 197 -24.29 23.23 -4.43
C PHE A 197 -25.53 23.10 -3.56
N GLU A 198 -26.09 21.90 -3.41
CA GLU A 198 -27.25 21.67 -2.53
C GLU A 198 -26.95 22.05 -1.08
N GLN A 199 -25.82 21.58 -0.54
CA GLN A 199 -25.35 21.93 0.81
C GLN A 199 -25.15 23.45 0.96
N CYS A 200 -24.59 24.11 -0.06
CA CYS A 200 -24.44 25.56 -0.08
C CYS A 200 -25.78 26.29 -0.04
N ILE A 201 -26.77 25.83 -0.80
CA ILE A 201 -28.11 26.45 -0.89
C ILE A 201 -28.82 26.34 0.46
N ILE A 202 -28.84 25.15 1.05
CA ILE A 202 -29.46 24.90 2.36
C ILE A 202 -28.80 25.77 3.43
N PHE A 203 -27.47 25.79 3.45
CA PHE A 203 -26.70 26.57 4.41
C PHE A 203 -26.94 28.08 4.25
N CYS A 204 -26.87 28.62 3.03
CA CYS A 204 -27.08 30.05 2.80
C CYS A 204 -28.48 30.50 3.20
N LYS A 205 -29.52 29.71 2.90
CA LYS A 205 -30.91 30.02 3.29
C LYS A 205 -31.05 30.08 4.80
N LYS A 206 -30.57 29.03 5.49
CA LYS A 206 -30.58 28.95 6.96
C LYS A 206 -29.91 30.17 7.60
N GLU A 207 -28.70 30.51 7.15
CA GLU A 207 -27.92 31.60 7.75
C GLU A 207 -28.48 33.00 7.43
N LEU A 208 -29.12 33.16 6.26
CA LEU A 208 -29.84 34.40 5.94
C LEU A 208 -31.08 34.57 6.82
N ASP A 209 -31.81 33.49 7.09
CA ASP A 209 -32.97 33.49 7.99
C ASP A 209 -32.56 33.81 9.44
N GLU A 210 -31.54 33.12 9.97
CA GLU A 210 -31.01 33.34 11.33
C GLU A 210 -30.35 34.72 11.48
N SER A 211 -29.86 35.33 10.40
CA SER A 211 -29.34 36.69 10.43
C SER A 211 -30.38 37.73 10.86
N ASN A 212 -31.67 37.46 10.72
CA ASN A 212 -32.74 38.36 11.16
C ASN A 212 -32.84 38.44 12.69
N GLU A 213 -32.45 37.39 13.42
CA GLU A 213 -32.61 37.25 14.87
C GLU A 213 -31.33 37.60 15.66
N LEU A 214 -30.19 37.71 14.98
CA LEU A 214 -28.89 38.01 15.58
C LEU A 214 -28.78 39.46 16.10
N LYS A 215 -28.57 39.60 17.42
CA LYS A 215 -28.16 40.85 18.12
C LYS A 215 -26.68 41.18 17.85
N ILE A 216 -26.36 41.54 16.61
CA ILE A 216 -25.01 42.00 16.23
C ILE A 216 -24.96 43.52 16.40
N GLU A 217 -24.03 44.04 17.19
CA GLU A 217 -23.90 45.49 17.45
C GLU A 217 -23.45 46.31 16.22
N ASN A 218 -22.89 45.65 15.20
CA ASN A 218 -22.35 46.29 13.99
C ASN A 218 -23.21 46.04 12.74
N GLU A 219 -24.16 46.93 12.48
CA GLU A 219 -25.07 46.88 11.31
C GLU A 219 -24.35 46.80 9.95
N LYS A 220 -23.18 47.46 9.80
CA LYS A 220 -22.41 47.43 8.53
C LYS A 220 -21.86 46.04 8.22
N ALA A 221 -21.41 45.30 9.24
CA ALA A 221 -20.87 43.95 9.05
C ALA A 221 -21.99 42.95 8.70
N LYS A 222 -23.18 43.14 9.28
CA LYS A 222 -24.38 42.33 9.04
C LYS A 222 -24.88 42.50 7.60
N GLU A 223 -24.93 43.73 7.11
CA GLU A 223 -25.33 44.00 5.72
C GLU A 223 -24.36 43.39 4.70
N LYS A 224 -23.05 43.54 4.93
CA LYS A 224 -22.03 42.92 4.07
C LYS A 224 -22.13 41.39 4.05
N PHE A 225 -22.38 40.78 5.20
CA PHE A 225 -22.60 39.34 5.30
C PHE A 225 -23.78 38.88 4.46
N ARG A 226 -24.93 39.57 4.55
CA ARG A 226 -26.12 39.24 3.77
C ARG A 226 -25.88 39.34 2.27
N GLN A 227 -25.22 40.40 1.80
CA GLN A 227 -24.89 40.58 0.39
C GLN A 227 -24.00 39.46 -0.15
N GLU A 228 -22.95 39.07 0.58
CA GLU A 228 -22.06 37.99 0.17
C GLU A 228 -22.77 36.62 0.17
N MET A 229 -23.58 36.34 1.19
CA MET A 229 -24.34 35.08 1.30
C MET A 229 -25.42 34.96 0.21
N GLN A 230 -26.11 36.05 -0.11
CA GLN A 230 -27.09 36.10 -1.20
C GLN A 230 -26.43 35.85 -2.56
N THR A 231 -25.26 36.45 -2.80
CA THR A 231 -24.49 36.24 -4.03
C THR A 231 -24.08 34.77 -4.20
N LEU A 232 -23.63 34.14 -3.11
CA LEU A 232 -23.26 32.71 -3.12
C LEU A 232 -24.47 31.79 -3.32
N LEU A 233 -25.62 32.15 -2.76
CA LEU A 233 -26.87 31.41 -2.95
C LEU A 233 -27.28 31.39 -4.44
N GLU A 234 -27.30 32.55 -5.09
CA GLU A 234 -27.65 32.67 -6.51
C GLU A 234 -26.66 31.91 -7.41
N GLU A 235 -25.35 31.99 -7.10
CA GLU A 235 -24.32 31.22 -7.81
C GLU A 235 -24.53 29.71 -7.66
N ALA A 236 -24.82 29.24 -6.45
CA ALA A 236 -25.05 27.82 -6.16
C ALA A 236 -26.32 27.30 -6.86
N GLU A 237 -27.43 28.03 -6.80
CA GLU A 237 -28.69 27.63 -7.46
C GLU A 237 -28.54 27.53 -8.99
N LYS A 238 -27.81 28.47 -9.61
CA LYS A 238 -27.51 28.43 -11.05
C LYS A 238 -26.67 27.20 -11.41
N LYS A 239 -25.62 26.91 -10.65
CA LYS A 239 -24.73 25.77 -10.93
C LYS A 239 -25.41 24.41 -10.64
N PHE A 240 -26.23 24.32 -9.61
CA PHE A 240 -27.01 23.12 -9.29
C PHE A 240 -27.94 22.71 -10.44
N LYS A 241 -28.62 23.68 -11.06
CA LYS A 241 -29.49 23.42 -12.24
C LYS A 241 -28.70 22.87 -13.44
N ILE A 242 -27.49 23.36 -13.67
CA ILE A 242 -26.62 22.89 -14.75
C ILE A 242 -26.16 21.45 -14.47
N GLN A 243 -25.72 21.17 -13.24
CA GLN A 243 -25.27 19.84 -12.83
C GLN A 243 -26.36 18.77 -13.02
N ASN A 244 -27.58 19.02 -12.52
CA ASN A 244 -28.69 18.08 -12.67
C ASN A 244 -29.09 17.83 -14.13
N ARG A 245 -28.91 18.83 -15.00
CA ARG A 245 -29.15 18.67 -16.45
C ARG A 245 -28.11 17.74 -17.07
N ASP A 246 -26.84 17.92 -16.73
CA ASP A 246 -25.74 17.12 -17.28
C ASP A 246 -25.79 15.66 -16.80
N GLU A 247 -26.13 15.44 -15.52
CA GLU A 247 -26.33 14.11 -14.95
C GLU A 247 -27.45 13.34 -15.67
N ARG A 248 -28.60 13.98 -15.92
CA ARG A 248 -29.71 13.38 -16.69
C ARG A 248 -29.31 13.01 -18.11
N LYS A 249 -28.45 13.82 -18.74
CA LYS A 249 -27.95 13.55 -20.09
C LYS A 249 -27.01 12.35 -20.08
N SER A 250 -26.09 12.28 -19.11
CA SER A 250 -25.16 11.16 -18.94
C SER A 250 -25.90 9.84 -18.70
N ALA A 251 -26.88 9.83 -17.80
CA ALA A 251 -27.66 8.62 -17.48
C ALA A 251 -28.41 8.06 -18.71
N LYS A 252 -28.99 8.94 -19.54
CA LYS A 252 -29.62 8.51 -20.81
C LYS A 252 -28.63 7.91 -21.79
N THR A 253 -27.43 8.48 -21.90
CA THR A 253 -26.37 7.96 -22.79
C THR A 253 -25.88 6.60 -22.31
N GLU A 254 -25.73 6.41 -21.00
CA GLU A 254 -25.30 5.14 -20.40
C GLU A 254 -26.34 4.03 -20.57
N GLN A 255 -27.62 4.35 -20.38
CA GLN A 255 -28.72 3.41 -20.64
C GLN A 255 -28.77 2.96 -22.11
N LYS A 256 -28.54 3.89 -23.06
CA LYS A 256 -28.45 3.57 -24.48
C LYS A 256 -27.28 2.63 -24.78
N ARG A 257 -26.10 2.91 -24.20
CA ARG A 257 -24.89 2.08 -24.38
C ARG A 257 -25.09 0.65 -23.84
N SER A 258 -25.73 0.50 -22.68
CA SER A 258 -26.03 -0.82 -22.10
C SER A 258 -26.95 -1.66 -22.99
N TYR A 259 -27.93 -1.02 -23.65
CA TYR A 259 -28.81 -1.71 -24.60
C TYR A 259 -28.03 -2.19 -25.84
N GLU A 260 -27.18 -1.34 -26.42
CA GLU A 260 -26.35 -1.68 -27.58
C GLU A 260 -25.37 -2.84 -27.27
N GLN A 261 -24.76 -2.85 -26.08
CA GLN A 261 -23.84 -3.92 -25.65
C GLN A 261 -24.53 -5.30 -25.61
N LYS A 262 -25.76 -5.37 -25.06
CA LYS A 262 -26.53 -6.63 -25.02
C LYS A 262 -26.85 -7.18 -26.41
N GLN A 263 -27.13 -6.30 -27.38
CA GLN A 263 -27.37 -6.72 -28.76
C GLN A 263 -26.12 -7.33 -29.40
N ILE A 264 -24.94 -6.78 -29.12
CA ILE A 264 -23.66 -7.28 -29.63
C ILE A 264 -23.33 -8.65 -29.02
N GLU A 265 -23.49 -8.82 -27.71
CA GLU A 265 -23.29 -10.11 -27.04
C GLU A 265 -24.19 -11.21 -27.62
N GLN A 266 -25.46 -10.90 -27.85
CA GLN A 266 -26.41 -11.83 -28.46
C GLN A 266 -25.98 -12.21 -29.88
N ALA A 267 -25.57 -11.22 -30.69
CA ALA A 267 -25.10 -11.46 -32.05
C ALA A 267 -23.83 -12.31 -32.14
N VAL A 268 -22.89 -12.17 -31.20
CA VAL A 268 -21.68 -13.00 -31.10
C VAL A 268 -22.05 -14.45 -30.78
N GLN A 269 -23.00 -14.66 -29.86
CA GLN A 269 -23.50 -15.99 -29.51
C GLN A 269 -24.23 -16.68 -30.67
N GLU A 270 -25.13 -15.96 -31.36
CA GLU A 270 -25.88 -16.47 -32.52
C GLU A 270 -24.96 -16.89 -33.67
N ARG A 271 -23.80 -16.23 -33.81
CA ARG A 271 -22.79 -16.52 -34.83
C ARG A 271 -21.87 -17.70 -34.47
N GLY A 272 -22.02 -18.29 -33.28
CA GLY A 272 -21.22 -19.43 -32.83
C GLY A 272 -19.76 -19.09 -32.50
N ILE A 273 -19.47 -17.82 -32.21
CA ILE A 273 -18.11 -17.35 -31.91
C ILE A 273 -17.80 -17.64 -30.44
N LYS A 274 -16.71 -18.37 -30.19
CA LYS A 274 -16.24 -18.68 -28.83
C LYS A 274 -15.36 -17.53 -28.34
N PHE A 275 -15.73 -16.89 -27.24
CA PHE A 275 -14.94 -15.82 -26.64
C PHE A 275 -14.82 -15.97 -25.12
N GLN A 276 -13.73 -15.42 -24.56
CA GLN A 276 -13.44 -15.39 -23.14
C GLN A 276 -13.05 -13.97 -22.74
N GLY A 277 -13.62 -13.46 -21.63
CA GLY A 277 -13.42 -12.07 -21.19
C GLY A 277 -14.52 -11.12 -21.66
N SER A 278 -14.25 -9.81 -21.66
CA SER A 278 -15.21 -8.77 -22.06
C SER A 278 -15.12 -8.46 -23.55
N LEU A 279 -16.25 -8.20 -24.21
CA LEU A 279 -16.30 -7.69 -25.60
C LEU A 279 -16.07 -6.16 -25.68
N PHE A 280 -16.11 -5.48 -24.53
CA PHE A 280 -16.10 -4.02 -24.42
C PHE A 280 -14.96 -3.51 -23.53
N GLU A 281 -14.01 -4.38 -23.19
CA GLU A 281 -12.78 -4.07 -22.49
C GLU A 281 -11.66 -4.91 -23.09
N THR A 282 -10.47 -4.34 -23.23
CA THR A 282 -9.32 -5.03 -23.84
C THR A 282 -8.05 -4.77 -23.03
N ASP A 283 -7.28 -5.85 -22.84
CA ASP A 283 -5.98 -5.83 -22.17
C ASP A 283 -4.83 -5.44 -23.12
N HIS A 284 -5.10 -5.36 -24.43
CA HIS A 284 -4.06 -5.08 -25.42
C HIS A 284 -3.72 -3.58 -25.47
N PRO A 285 -2.46 -3.16 -25.23
CA PRO A 285 -2.08 -1.75 -25.10
C PRO A 285 -2.33 -0.94 -26.38
N THR A 286 -2.28 -1.58 -27.56
CA THR A 286 -2.50 -0.96 -28.87
C THR A 286 -3.99 -0.82 -29.26
N VAL A 287 -4.91 -1.53 -28.60
CA VAL A 287 -6.34 -1.62 -28.99
C VAL A 287 -7.26 -0.80 -28.05
N ARG A 288 -6.67 0.01 -27.16
CA ARG A 288 -7.43 0.73 -26.12
C ARG A 288 -8.47 1.68 -26.73
N GLY A 289 -9.74 1.41 -26.45
CA GLY A 289 -10.88 2.23 -26.89
C GLY A 289 -11.59 1.72 -28.15
N CYS A 290 -11.09 0.65 -28.77
CA CYS A 290 -11.70 0.01 -29.93
C CYS A 290 -12.45 -1.25 -29.45
N PHE A 291 -13.74 -1.33 -29.75
CA PHE A 291 -14.61 -2.41 -29.29
C PHE A 291 -15.41 -3.00 -30.45
N VAL A 292 -15.86 -4.23 -30.25
CA VAL A 292 -16.77 -4.88 -31.18
C VAL A 292 -18.06 -4.06 -31.26
N HIS A 293 -18.51 -3.75 -32.47
CA HIS A 293 -19.72 -2.97 -32.71
C HIS A 293 -20.38 -3.38 -34.03
N PHE A 294 -21.63 -2.97 -34.22
CA PHE A 294 -22.31 -3.11 -35.51
C PHE A 294 -21.95 -1.98 -36.47
N ASP A 295 -21.75 -2.31 -37.73
CA ASP A 295 -21.75 -1.33 -38.82
C ASP A 295 -23.19 -0.93 -39.24
N SER A 296 -23.29 -0.09 -40.28
CA SER A 296 -24.58 0.34 -40.84
C SER A 296 -25.42 -0.80 -41.42
N HIS A 297 -24.84 -1.97 -41.65
CA HIS A 297 -25.46 -3.14 -42.25
C HIS A 297 -25.73 -4.26 -41.23
N GLN A 298 -25.65 -3.99 -39.92
CA GLN A 298 -25.82 -4.99 -38.84
C GLN A 298 -24.78 -6.13 -38.88
N THR A 299 -23.61 -5.85 -39.45
CA THR A 299 -22.46 -6.76 -39.49
C THR A 299 -21.55 -6.44 -38.30
N LEU A 300 -21.00 -7.46 -37.64
CA LEU A 300 -20.04 -7.23 -36.55
C LEU A 300 -18.70 -6.78 -37.11
N VAL A 301 -18.16 -5.73 -36.51
CA VAL A 301 -16.84 -5.19 -36.79
C VAL A 301 -15.95 -5.43 -35.58
N TRP A 302 -14.82 -6.08 -35.81
CA TRP A 302 -13.88 -6.49 -34.77
C TRP A 302 -12.56 -5.70 -34.87
N PRO A 303 -11.96 -5.35 -33.73
CA PRO A 303 -10.56 -4.95 -33.69
C PRO A 303 -9.66 -6.20 -33.81
N VAL A 304 -8.80 -6.27 -34.83
CA VAL A 304 -7.95 -7.45 -35.11
C VAL A 304 -6.47 -7.07 -35.05
N VAL A 305 -5.64 -7.94 -34.46
CA VAL A 305 -4.19 -7.74 -34.37
C VAL A 305 -3.46 -8.77 -35.23
N PHE A 306 -2.62 -8.30 -36.14
CA PHE A 306 -1.69 -9.11 -36.91
C PHE A 306 -0.31 -9.05 -36.27
N ILE A 307 0.33 -10.21 -36.13
CA ILE A 307 1.63 -10.33 -35.49
C ILE A 307 2.60 -10.99 -36.45
N TYR A 308 3.81 -10.45 -36.52
CA TYR A 308 4.90 -10.94 -37.34
C TYR A 308 6.03 -11.46 -36.42
N PRO A 309 5.99 -12.74 -36.00
CA PRO A 309 6.86 -13.24 -34.94
C PRO A 309 8.35 -13.13 -35.27
N ASP A 310 8.71 -13.30 -36.55
CA ASP A 310 10.11 -13.35 -37.00
C ASP A 310 10.81 -11.98 -36.92
N VAL A 311 10.04 -10.90 -36.93
CA VAL A 311 10.54 -9.51 -36.91
C VAL A 311 10.10 -8.74 -35.67
N GLY A 312 9.26 -9.34 -34.82
CA GLY A 312 8.74 -8.71 -33.59
C GLY A 312 7.88 -7.46 -33.86
N GLN A 313 7.19 -7.43 -35.00
CA GLN A 313 6.29 -6.33 -35.38
C GLN A 313 4.82 -6.74 -35.20
N THR A 314 3.94 -5.75 -35.09
CA THR A 314 2.49 -5.96 -35.00
C THR A 314 1.75 -4.88 -35.77
N ASP A 315 0.73 -5.26 -36.54
CA ASP A 315 -0.22 -4.32 -37.15
C ASP A 315 -1.58 -4.44 -36.45
N PHE A 316 -2.24 -3.31 -36.28
CA PHE A 316 -3.55 -3.24 -35.67
C PHE A 316 -4.59 -2.72 -36.66
N ILE A 317 -5.66 -3.50 -36.85
CA ILE A 317 -6.80 -3.15 -37.68
C ILE A 317 -7.96 -2.80 -36.76
N GLU A 318 -8.29 -1.50 -36.67
CA GLU A 318 -9.36 -0.99 -35.81
C GLU A 318 -10.74 -1.56 -36.20
N LYS A 319 -10.99 -1.69 -37.51
CA LYS A 319 -12.28 -2.08 -38.06
C LYS A 319 -12.12 -3.20 -39.08
N PHE A 320 -12.24 -4.42 -38.60
CA PHE A 320 -12.26 -5.63 -39.41
C PHE A 320 -13.70 -6.16 -39.50
N SER A 321 -14.32 -6.05 -40.69
CA SER A 321 -15.66 -6.60 -40.90
C SER A 321 -15.61 -8.13 -40.84
N GLU A 322 -16.55 -8.75 -40.12
CA GLU A 322 -16.61 -10.22 -40.02
C GLU A 322 -16.76 -10.92 -41.38
N ASN A 323 -17.28 -10.22 -42.39
CA ASN A 323 -17.48 -10.75 -43.75
C ASN A 323 -16.28 -10.55 -44.67
N SER A 324 -15.31 -9.71 -44.30
CA SER A 324 -14.11 -9.47 -45.11
C SER A 324 -13.10 -10.59 -44.97
N THR A 325 -12.33 -10.83 -46.03
CA THR A 325 -11.28 -11.85 -46.06
C THR A 325 -9.94 -11.33 -45.56
N PHE A 326 -9.09 -12.21 -45.02
CA PHE A 326 -7.73 -11.80 -44.61
C PHE A 326 -6.88 -11.38 -45.82
N ALA A 327 -7.12 -11.96 -47.00
CA ALA A 327 -6.46 -11.62 -48.24
C ALA A 327 -6.64 -10.14 -48.63
N GLU A 328 -7.85 -9.60 -48.52
CA GLU A 328 -8.15 -8.19 -48.79
C GLU A 328 -7.31 -7.24 -47.92
N TYR A 329 -7.26 -7.52 -46.61
CA TYR A 329 -6.50 -6.68 -45.67
C TYR A 329 -4.99 -6.86 -45.83
N ILE A 330 -4.51 -8.06 -46.16
CA ILE A 330 -3.09 -8.31 -46.43
C ILE A 330 -2.64 -7.59 -47.70
N GLU A 331 -3.45 -7.59 -48.76
CA GLU A 331 -3.13 -6.87 -50.00
C GLU A 331 -3.05 -5.35 -49.77
N MET A 332 -3.93 -4.81 -48.93
CA MET A 332 -3.88 -3.41 -48.51
C MET A 332 -2.67 -3.09 -47.62
N LEU A 333 -2.38 -3.92 -46.60
CA LEU A 333 -1.26 -3.68 -45.68
C LEU A 333 0.11 -3.74 -46.38
N PHE A 334 0.23 -4.59 -47.41
CA PHE A 334 1.46 -4.80 -48.15
C PHE A 334 1.45 -4.19 -49.57
N GLU A 335 0.52 -3.26 -49.85
CA GLU A 335 0.51 -2.48 -51.10
C GLU A 335 1.83 -1.69 -51.26
N THR A 336 2.33 -1.15 -50.14
CA THR A 336 3.65 -0.53 -50.06
C THR A 336 4.57 -1.40 -49.22
N LYS A 337 5.81 -1.58 -49.68
CA LYS A 337 6.81 -2.38 -48.97
C LYS A 337 7.10 -1.76 -47.58
N PRO A 338 6.89 -2.49 -46.47
CA PRO A 338 7.22 -1.98 -45.14
C PRO A 338 8.73 -1.75 -44.96
N GLU A 339 9.11 -0.70 -44.23
CA GLU A 339 10.53 -0.33 -44.02
C GLU A 339 11.35 -1.43 -43.32
N TRP A 340 10.69 -2.22 -42.48
CA TRP A 340 11.29 -3.32 -41.73
C TRP A 340 11.50 -4.59 -42.57
N ASP A 341 10.77 -4.79 -43.69
CA ASP A 341 10.95 -5.95 -44.58
C ASP A 341 12.04 -5.69 -45.63
N GLN A 342 13.28 -5.46 -45.18
CA GLN A 342 14.39 -5.16 -46.09
C GLN A 342 14.59 -6.25 -47.16
N LYS A 343 14.35 -7.52 -46.79
CA LYS A 343 14.50 -8.70 -47.64
C LYS A 343 13.33 -8.96 -48.60
N ASN A 344 12.25 -8.17 -48.52
CA ASN A 344 11.06 -8.29 -49.37
C ASN A 344 10.45 -9.70 -49.35
N GLN A 345 10.37 -10.28 -48.15
CA GLN A 345 9.88 -11.64 -47.92
C GLN A 345 8.35 -11.68 -47.71
N TYR A 346 7.74 -10.59 -47.25
CA TYR A 346 6.31 -10.48 -46.96
C TYR A 346 5.57 -9.90 -48.16
N ARG A 347 5.39 -10.72 -49.20
CA ARG A 347 4.53 -10.39 -50.34
C ARG A 347 3.15 -11.01 -50.15
N PRO A 348 2.05 -10.34 -50.56
CA PRO A 348 0.69 -10.87 -50.40
C PRO A 348 0.50 -12.31 -50.85
N GLU A 349 1.15 -12.72 -51.95
CA GLU A 349 1.03 -14.08 -52.49
C GLU A 349 1.82 -15.14 -51.70
N ARG A 350 2.80 -14.71 -50.92
CA ARG A 350 3.67 -15.57 -50.10
C ARG A 350 3.29 -15.56 -48.63
N ILE A 351 2.38 -14.70 -48.21
CA ILE A 351 1.94 -14.61 -46.83
C ILE A 351 1.04 -15.80 -46.48
N ARG A 352 1.34 -16.42 -45.35
CA ARG A 352 0.54 -17.46 -44.69
C ARG A 352 0.02 -16.94 -43.36
N CYS A 353 -1.23 -17.29 -43.04
CA CYS A 353 -1.91 -16.88 -41.82
C CYS A 353 -2.04 -18.08 -40.88
N TYR A 354 -1.77 -17.83 -39.60
CA TYR A 354 -1.84 -18.84 -38.55
C TYR A 354 -2.65 -18.32 -37.38
N TYR A 355 -3.40 -19.20 -36.74
CA TYR A 355 -3.99 -18.95 -35.44
C TYR A 355 -3.40 -19.89 -34.39
N GLN A 356 -3.53 -19.50 -33.13
CA GLN A 356 -3.11 -20.33 -32.01
C GLN A 356 -4.27 -21.21 -31.55
N SER A 357 -4.11 -22.53 -31.68
CA SER A 357 -5.16 -23.48 -31.30
C SER A 357 -5.24 -23.65 -29.78
N CYS A 358 -6.47 -23.66 -29.26
CA CYS A 358 -6.78 -23.97 -27.86
C CYS A 358 -7.31 -25.41 -27.76
N GLN A 359 -6.47 -26.41 -28.01
CA GLN A 359 -6.87 -27.81 -27.83
C GLN A 359 -7.11 -28.10 -26.35
N THR A 360 -8.30 -28.60 -26.04
CA THR A 360 -8.61 -29.19 -24.74
C THR A 360 -8.65 -30.71 -24.87
N TYR A 361 -7.87 -31.41 -24.05
CA TYR A 361 -7.88 -32.87 -23.97
C TYR A 361 -8.57 -33.29 -22.67
N THR A 362 -9.31 -34.39 -22.71
CA THR A 362 -9.96 -34.95 -21.53
C THR A 362 -9.05 -36.02 -20.92
N VAL A 363 -8.62 -35.83 -19.68
CA VAL A 363 -7.98 -36.89 -18.88
C VAL A 363 -8.94 -37.19 -17.74
N ASP A 364 -9.32 -38.46 -17.59
CA ASP A 364 -10.20 -38.92 -16.51
C ASP A 364 -11.56 -38.19 -16.41
N GLY A 365 -12.09 -37.71 -17.54
CA GLY A 365 -13.37 -36.99 -17.62
C GLY A 365 -13.28 -35.48 -17.46
N GLU A 366 -12.10 -34.93 -17.18
CA GLU A 366 -11.86 -33.48 -17.02
C GLU A 366 -11.15 -32.88 -18.24
N LYS A 367 -11.66 -31.76 -18.76
CA LYS A 367 -11.06 -31.02 -19.90
C LYS A 367 -9.85 -30.20 -19.43
N ARG A 368 -8.65 -30.56 -19.86
CA ARG A 368 -7.37 -29.84 -19.65
C ARG A 368 -6.90 -29.17 -20.95
N ILE A 369 -6.20 -28.04 -20.88
CA ILE A 369 -5.65 -27.32 -22.06
C ILE A 369 -4.24 -27.88 -22.40
N ALA A 370 -3.97 -28.14 -23.68
CA ALA A 370 -2.67 -28.61 -24.20
C ALA A 370 -1.49 -27.73 -23.74
N GLN A 371 -0.41 -28.34 -23.23
CA GLN A 371 0.81 -27.64 -22.79
C GLN A 371 1.66 -27.10 -23.96
N GLU A 372 1.41 -27.57 -25.19
CA GLU A 372 2.03 -27.06 -26.41
C GLU A 372 0.93 -26.42 -27.28
N LEU A 373 0.96 -25.10 -27.42
CA LEU A 373 0.04 -24.36 -28.27
C LEU A 373 0.53 -24.46 -29.72
N GLU A 374 -0.18 -25.22 -30.54
CA GLU A 374 0.14 -25.41 -31.96
C GLU A 374 -0.36 -24.19 -32.78
N LEU A 375 0.49 -23.68 -33.66
CA LEU A 375 0.09 -22.69 -34.66
C LEU A 375 -0.52 -23.43 -35.86
N ILE A 376 -1.81 -23.22 -36.10
CA ILE A 376 -2.55 -23.86 -37.19
C ILE A 376 -2.67 -22.85 -38.34
N GLU A 377 -2.25 -23.28 -39.54
CA GLU A 377 -2.40 -22.50 -40.77
C GLU A 377 -3.86 -22.49 -41.22
N PHE A 378 -4.34 -21.35 -41.70
CA PHE A 378 -5.63 -21.23 -42.37
C PHE A 378 -5.50 -20.43 -43.65
N ASP A 379 -6.40 -20.69 -44.62
CA ASP A 379 -6.38 -19.97 -45.89
C ASP A 379 -6.74 -18.50 -45.68
N ARG A 380 -5.88 -17.59 -46.16
CA ARG A 380 -6.11 -16.15 -46.15
C ARG A 380 -7.38 -15.73 -46.89
N LYS A 381 -7.93 -16.57 -47.77
CA LYS A 381 -9.20 -16.33 -48.46
C LYS A 381 -10.43 -16.51 -47.57
N LEU A 382 -10.29 -17.07 -46.35
CA LEU A 382 -11.38 -17.16 -45.40
C LEU A 382 -11.77 -15.78 -44.87
N SER A 383 -13.05 -15.59 -44.55
CA SER A 383 -13.51 -14.42 -43.83
C SER A 383 -13.17 -14.51 -42.34
N LEU A 384 -13.12 -13.37 -41.65
CA LEU A 384 -12.93 -13.35 -40.20
C LEU A 384 -13.96 -14.24 -39.49
N LEU A 385 -15.25 -14.13 -39.85
CA LEU A 385 -16.31 -14.95 -39.27
C LEU A 385 -16.01 -16.45 -39.39
N LYS A 386 -15.51 -16.92 -40.53
CA LYS A 386 -15.18 -18.33 -40.73
C LYS A 386 -14.04 -18.80 -39.84
N VAL A 387 -13.05 -17.95 -39.59
CA VAL A 387 -11.95 -18.25 -38.67
C VAL A 387 -12.42 -18.22 -37.21
N LEU A 388 -13.28 -17.26 -36.84
CA LEU A 388 -13.85 -17.14 -35.49
C LEU A 388 -14.81 -18.30 -35.14
N GLN A 389 -15.36 -18.98 -36.15
CA GLN A 389 -16.22 -20.15 -36.01
C GLN A 389 -15.44 -21.48 -35.87
N LEU A 390 -14.11 -21.46 -35.96
CA LEU A 390 -13.29 -22.66 -35.80
C LEU A 390 -13.39 -23.21 -34.39
N ASP A 391 -13.50 -24.53 -34.29
CA ASP A 391 -13.84 -25.18 -33.03
C ASP A 391 -12.80 -25.01 -31.92
N ASP A 392 -11.54 -24.84 -32.31
CA ASP A 392 -10.38 -24.69 -31.45
C ASP A 392 -9.83 -23.25 -31.42
N TYR A 393 -10.56 -22.29 -31.97
CA TYR A 393 -10.26 -20.85 -31.86
C TYR A 393 -11.13 -20.19 -30.79
N ILE A 394 -10.50 -19.48 -29.85
CA ILE A 394 -11.18 -18.74 -28.79
C ILE A 394 -10.67 -17.31 -28.79
N VAL A 395 -11.58 -16.34 -28.97
CA VAL A 395 -11.24 -14.92 -28.91
C VAL A 395 -11.03 -14.51 -27.45
N GLN A 396 -9.86 -13.99 -27.12
CA GLN A 396 -9.57 -13.45 -25.79
C GLN A 396 -9.78 -11.94 -25.78
N ASN A 397 -10.57 -11.43 -24.83
CA ASN A 397 -10.79 -9.99 -24.59
C ASN A 397 -11.12 -9.18 -25.85
N ALA A 398 -12.06 -9.69 -26.65
CA ALA A 398 -12.61 -9.05 -27.85
C ALA A 398 -11.66 -8.84 -29.04
N VAL A 399 -10.41 -9.32 -28.98
CA VAL A 399 -9.41 -9.06 -30.02
C VAL A 399 -8.95 -10.36 -30.65
N PRO A 400 -9.39 -10.68 -31.88
CA PRO A 400 -8.81 -11.78 -32.65
C PRO A 400 -7.37 -11.48 -33.00
N ILE A 401 -6.51 -12.47 -32.79
CA ILE A 401 -5.07 -12.37 -33.04
C ILE A 401 -4.70 -13.39 -34.11
N VAL A 402 -4.00 -12.91 -35.14
CA VAL A 402 -3.53 -13.71 -36.27
C VAL A 402 -2.02 -13.54 -36.46
N CYS A 403 -1.32 -14.65 -36.55
CA CYS A 403 0.11 -14.69 -36.84
C CYS A 403 0.34 -14.72 -38.36
N ILE A 404 1.26 -13.89 -38.85
CA ILE A 404 1.60 -13.77 -40.26
C ILE A 404 3.06 -14.18 -40.47
N LYS A 405 3.30 -15.10 -41.42
CA LYS A 405 4.64 -15.55 -41.82
C LYS A 405 4.79 -15.61 -43.34
N PRO A 406 6.01 -15.44 -43.89
CA PRO A 406 6.28 -15.68 -45.29
C PRO A 406 6.40 -17.20 -45.55
N ALA A 407 5.98 -17.65 -46.73
CA ALA A 407 6.13 -19.04 -47.15
C ALA A 407 7.63 -19.42 -47.21
N GLU A 408 7.99 -20.53 -46.56
CA GLU A 408 9.35 -21.07 -46.63
C GLU A 408 9.69 -21.44 -48.09
N THR A 409 10.94 -21.19 -48.49
CA THR A 409 11.42 -21.52 -49.84
C THR A 409 11.58 -23.03 -49.96
N ILE A 410 10.50 -23.71 -50.35
CA ILE A 410 10.54 -25.14 -50.67
C ILE A 410 11.29 -25.29 -52.00
N GLN A 411 12.42 -26.03 -51.99
CA GLN A 411 13.01 -26.56 -53.21
C GLN A 411 12.01 -27.51 -53.86
N ASP A 412 11.66 -27.19 -55.12
CA ASP A 412 10.76 -27.95 -55.97
C ASP A 412 10.98 -29.45 -55.88
N ASN A 413 9.92 -30.19 -55.55
CA ASN A 413 9.68 -31.53 -56.11
C ASN A 413 8.17 -31.81 -56.19
N LYS A 414 7.64 -31.48 -57.38
CA LYS A 414 6.56 -32.11 -58.17
C LYS A 414 5.23 -32.53 -57.51
N SER A 415 4.19 -31.82 -57.99
CA SER A 415 2.89 -32.27 -58.51
C SER A 415 2.08 -33.32 -57.73
N ASP A 416 0.91 -32.90 -57.23
CA ASP A 416 -0.35 -33.40 -57.76
C ASP A 416 -1.52 -32.44 -57.45
N ASN A 417 -2.42 -32.32 -58.43
CA ASN A 417 -3.63 -31.51 -58.40
C ASN A 417 -4.72 -32.20 -57.56
N SER A 418 -5.24 -31.50 -56.55
CA SER A 418 -6.64 -31.64 -56.12
C SER A 418 -7.09 -30.36 -55.41
N GLU A 419 -8.04 -29.65 -56.01
CA GLU A 419 -8.82 -28.61 -55.33
C GLU A 419 -9.73 -29.28 -54.29
N SER A 420 -9.48 -29.04 -53.01
CA SER A 420 -10.48 -29.20 -51.94
C SER A 420 -10.36 -28.06 -50.92
N ASP A 421 -11.50 -27.58 -50.45
CA ASP A 421 -11.70 -26.52 -49.44
C ASP A 421 -11.31 -26.98 -48.01
N ASP A 422 -10.21 -27.71 -47.86
CA ASP A 422 -9.84 -28.33 -46.59
C ASP A 422 -8.74 -27.57 -45.83
N ILE A 423 -8.95 -27.39 -44.52
CA ILE A 423 -7.97 -26.89 -43.54
C ILE A 423 -6.76 -27.84 -43.54
N ILE A 424 -5.60 -27.34 -43.98
CA ILE A 424 -4.37 -28.15 -44.06
C ILE A 424 -3.75 -28.28 -42.65
N ARG A 425 -4.02 -29.38 -41.95
CA ARG A 425 -3.31 -29.76 -40.71
C ARG A 425 -1.99 -30.46 -41.04
N ILE A 426 -0.85 -29.77 -40.93
CA ILE A 426 0.48 -30.37 -41.14
C ILE A 426 1.05 -30.85 -39.79
N ASN A 427 1.00 -32.16 -39.56
CA ASN A 427 1.68 -32.81 -38.44
C ASN A 427 3.17 -33.02 -38.78
N LYS A 428 4.11 -32.23 -38.22
CA LYS A 428 5.55 -32.59 -38.22
C LYS A 428 6.26 -32.25 -36.92
N SER A 429 6.73 -33.32 -36.30
CA SER A 429 7.59 -33.42 -35.12
C SER A 429 8.95 -32.70 -35.25
N SER A 430 9.40 -32.16 -34.11
CA SER A 430 10.79 -31.98 -33.67
C SER A 430 11.69 -30.99 -34.42
N LYS A 431 12.03 -29.87 -33.74
CA LYS A 431 13.43 -29.47 -33.44
C LYS A 431 13.50 -28.19 -32.60
N SER A 432 14.09 -28.35 -31.41
CA SER A 432 14.56 -27.31 -30.49
C SER A 432 15.54 -26.34 -31.17
N TRP A 433 15.40 -25.04 -30.90
CA TRP A 433 16.39 -24.01 -31.23
C TRP A 433 16.80 -23.23 -29.98
N LYS A 434 18.12 -23.16 -29.74
CA LYS A 434 18.81 -22.42 -28.66
C LYS A 434 19.57 -21.22 -29.25
N ASN A 435 19.67 -20.16 -28.42
CA ASN A 435 20.67 -19.06 -28.39
C ASN A 435 20.62 -18.01 -29.54
N ARG A 436 21.07 -16.73 -29.43
CA ARG A 436 22.17 -16.08 -28.68
C ARG A 436 22.09 -14.53 -28.85
N GLN A 437 22.63 -13.77 -27.87
CA GLN A 437 23.11 -12.35 -27.90
C GLN A 437 22.10 -11.24 -28.26
N SER A 438 21.72 -10.31 -27.37
CA SER A 438 22.45 -9.19 -26.72
C SER A 438 23.03 -8.13 -27.68
N GLU A 439 22.38 -6.97 -27.78
CA GLU A 439 23.07 -5.67 -27.81
C GLU A 439 22.14 -4.49 -27.48
N ARG A 440 22.73 -3.48 -26.85
CA ARG A 440 22.13 -2.26 -26.27
C ARG A 440 21.69 -1.29 -27.36
N ILE A 441 20.56 -0.61 -27.17
CA ILE A 441 20.40 0.80 -27.59
C ILE A 441 19.63 1.58 -26.51
N GLN A 442 20.31 2.58 -25.93
CA GLN A 442 19.70 3.69 -25.20
C GLN A 442 19.12 4.68 -26.22
N GLY A 443 17.91 5.19 -25.99
CA GLY A 443 17.33 6.25 -26.81
C GLY A 443 16.19 6.96 -26.08
N GLN A 444 16.43 8.22 -25.72
CA GLN A 444 15.45 9.17 -25.17
C GLN A 444 14.34 9.44 -26.19
N ILE A 445 13.07 9.50 -25.76
CA ILE A 445 12.02 10.20 -26.52
C ILE A 445 11.24 11.12 -25.57
N LYS A 446 11.08 12.36 -26.04
CA LYS A 446 10.51 13.53 -25.39
C LYS A 446 8.99 13.48 -25.37
N GLU A 447 8.42 14.10 -24.34
CA GLU A 447 7.00 14.40 -24.18
C GLU A 447 6.50 15.44 -25.18
N GLY A 448 5.23 15.31 -25.57
CA GLY A 448 4.42 16.39 -26.13
C GLY A 448 3.08 15.93 -26.72
N GLY A 449 1.96 16.41 -26.16
CA GLY A 449 0.67 16.45 -26.86
C GLY A 449 -0.54 16.02 -26.03
N ASP A 450 -1.20 17.00 -25.40
CA ASP A 450 -2.46 16.90 -24.66
C ASP A 450 -3.67 17.00 -25.61
N THR A 451 -4.60 16.04 -25.58
CA THR A 451 -6.00 16.25 -25.96
C THR A 451 -6.92 15.41 -25.06
N GLY A 452 -7.75 16.10 -24.27
CA GLY A 452 -8.57 15.51 -23.22
C GLY A 452 -9.89 14.91 -23.67
N GLN A 453 -10.22 13.75 -23.08
CA GLN A 453 -11.57 13.23 -22.83
C GLN A 453 -11.59 12.41 -21.53
N PRO A 454 -12.75 12.30 -20.83
CA PRO A 454 -12.81 12.10 -19.38
C PRO A 454 -12.55 10.64 -18.96
N LYS A 455 -11.58 10.46 -18.06
CA LYS A 455 -11.26 9.19 -17.41
C LYS A 455 -12.41 8.72 -16.51
N LEU A 456 -12.95 7.54 -16.79
CA LEU A 456 -13.61 6.70 -15.79
C LEU A 456 -12.58 6.38 -14.71
N THR A 457 -12.93 6.62 -13.44
CA THR A 457 -12.05 6.34 -12.30
C THR A 457 -12.32 4.93 -11.77
N PRO A 458 -11.48 3.93 -12.09
CA PRO A 458 -11.41 2.72 -11.28
C PRO A 458 -10.95 3.10 -9.87
N VAL A 459 -11.41 2.36 -8.86
CA VAL A 459 -10.81 2.40 -7.52
C VAL A 459 -9.35 2.00 -7.68
N SER A 460 -8.47 2.99 -7.62
CA SER A 460 -7.04 2.81 -7.84
C SER A 460 -6.43 2.16 -6.60
N VAL A 461 -6.15 0.87 -6.66
CA VAL A 461 -4.94 0.38 -5.99
C VAL A 461 -3.79 0.91 -6.84
N THR A 462 -3.16 1.97 -6.37
CA THR A 462 -1.99 2.53 -7.04
C THR A 462 -0.84 1.54 -6.89
N LEU A 463 -0.01 1.39 -7.94
CA LEU A 463 1.25 0.61 -7.92
C LEU A 463 2.20 0.98 -6.76
N GLY A 464 1.93 2.05 -6.01
CA GLY A 464 2.64 2.48 -4.80
C GLY A 464 2.11 1.90 -3.48
N ASP A 465 1.01 1.12 -3.49
CA ASP A 465 0.40 0.60 -2.26
C ASP A 465 1.13 -0.64 -1.70
N CYS A 466 1.87 -1.35 -2.56
CA CYS A 466 2.88 -2.32 -2.13
C CYS A 466 4.23 -1.61 -1.93
N LEU A 467 4.63 -1.42 -0.67
CA LEU A 467 5.94 -0.85 -0.30
C LEU A 467 7.13 -1.62 -0.88
N ALA A 468 6.93 -2.85 -1.33
CA ALA A 468 7.99 -3.77 -1.70
C ALA A 468 8.37 -3.74 -3.18
N CYS A 469 7.55 -3.17 -4.07
CA CYS A 469 7.89 -3.16 -5.48
C CYS A 469 7.22 -2.05 -6.29
N SER A 470 7.99 -1.04 -6.65
CA SER A 470 7.69 -0.24 -7.84
C SER A 470 7.84 -1.15 -9.08
N GLY A 471 6.82 -1.95 -9.39
CA GLY A 471 6.74 -2.72 -10.64
C GLY A 471 6.90 -4.26 -10.56
N CYS A 472 6.59 -4.94 -9.44
CA CYS A 472 6.51 -6.42 -9.44
C CYS A 472 5.07 -6.97 -9.47
N ILE A 473 4.06 -6.13 -9.22
CA ILE A 473 2.64 -6.48 -9.36
C ILE A 473 2.20 -6.14 -10.80
N THR A 474 1.74 -7.15 -11.52
CA THR A 474 1.16 -7.06 -12.86
C THR A 474 -0.30 -6.58 -12.78
N SER A 475 -0.87 -6.16 -13.91
CA SER A 475 -2.31 -5.81 -13.98
C SER A 475 -3.21 -6.99 -13.58
N THR A 476 -2.86 -8.23 -13.97
CA THR A 476 -3.58 -9.45 -13.57
C THR A 476 -3.50 -9.70 -12.07
N GLU A 477 -2.34 -9.51 -11.46
CA GLU A 477 -2.19 -9.61 -10.00
C GLU A 477 -2.97 -8.52 -9.26
N ALA A 478 -3.07 -7.31 -9.83
CA ALA A 478 -3.94 -6.28 -9.28
C ALA A 478 -5.42 -6.69 -9.33
N VAL A 479 -5.86 -7.40 -10.38
CA VAL A 479 -7.20 -7.99 -10.45
C VAL A 479 -7.39 -9.05 -9.37
N LEU A 480 -6.48 -10.02 -9.26
CA LEU A 480 -6.53 -11.07 -8.23
C LEU A 480 -6.54 -10.52 -6.79
N ILE A 481 -5.86 -9.38 -6.56
CA ILE A 481 -5.90 -8.64 -5.31
C ILE A 481 -7.28 -7.99 -5.10
N SER A 482 -7.88 -7.43 -6.15
CA SER A 482 -9.18 -6.74 -6.08
C SER A 482 -10.38 -7.69 -5.95
N GLU A 483 -10.28 -8.91 -6.50
CA GLU A 483 -11.30 -9.96 -6.36
C GLU A 483 -11.46 -10.45 -4.92
N GLN A 484 -10.42 -10.25 -4.09
CA GLN A 484 -10.44 -10.53 -2.67
C GLN A 484 -10.65 -9.21 -1.93
N SER A 485 -11.85 -8.97 -1.41
CA SER A 485 -12.19 -7.69 -0.81
C SER A 485 -13.25 -7.82 0.29
N HIS A 486 -13.45 -6.74 1.04
CA HIS A 486 -14.58 -6.61 1.96
C HIS A 486 -15.95 -6.87 1.31
N GLU A 487 -16.15 -6.43 0.06
CA GLU A 487 -17.39 -6.70 -0.70
C GLU A 487 -17.58 -8.20 -0.90
N LYS A 488 -16.51 -8.91 -1.30
CA LYS A 488 -16.56 -10.36 -1.46
C LYS A 488 -16.88 -11.09 -0.15
N VAL A 489 -16.39 -10.58 0.98
CA VAL A 489 -16.73 -11.11 2.31
C VAL A 489 -18.20 -10.86 2.66
N ILE A 490 -18.75 -9.69 2.33
CA ILE A 490 -20.18 -9.41 2.52
C ILE A 490 -21.03 -10.34 1.64
N ASP A 491 -20.66 -10.50 0.37
CA ASP A 491 -21.38 -11.36 -0.57
C ASP A 491 -21.46 -12.82 -0.08
N ILE A 492 -20.34 -13.38 0.42
CA ILE A 492 -20.33 -14.77 0.89
C ILE A 492 -21.10 -14.94 2.20
N LEU A 493 -21.13 -13.91 3.06
CA LEU A 493 -21.96 -13.91 4.28
C LEU A 493 -23.45 -13.86 3.92
N ASP A 494 -23.84 -13.08 2.90
CA ASP A 494 -25.20 -13.02 2.39
C ASP A 494 -25.59 -14.32 1.66
N GLU A 495 -24.65 -14.96 0.95
CA GLU A 495 -24.85 -16.28 0.35
C GLU A 495 -25.11 -17.34 1.43
N LYS A 496 -24.34 -17.32 2.52
CA LYS A 496 -24.54 -18.23 3.64
C LYS A 496 -25.95 -18.12 4.25
N GLN A 497 -26.52 -16.92 4.34
CA GLN A 497 -27.90 -16.75 4.82
C GLN A 497 -28.92 -17.49 3.94
N LYS A 498 -28.60 -17.73 2.66
CA LYS A 498 -29.43 -18.47 1.71
C LYS A 498 -29.06 -19.97 1.68
N ASN A 499 -27.82 -20.32 1.99
CA ASN A 499 -27.28 -21.67 1.95
C ASN A 499 -26.70 -22.09 3.31
N ASN A 500 -27.51 -22.75 4.13
CA ASN A 500 -27.11 -23.24 5.45
C ASN A 500 -26.02 -24.32 5.43
N ASN A 501 -25.65 -24.86 4.27
CA ASN A 501 -24.58 -25.85 4.16
C ASN A 501 -23.18 -25.23 4.04
N LEU A 502 -23.08 -23.91 3.83
CA LEU A 502 -21.80 -23.19 3.70
C LEU A 502 -21.26 -22.85 5.09
N ILE A 503 -20.01 -23.25 5.35
CA ILE A 503 -19.29 -22.95 6.59
C ILE A 503 -18.24 -21.90 6.29
N ILE A 504 -18.26 -20.79 7.04
CA ILE A 504 -17.31 -19.70 6.89
C ILE A 504 -16.37 -19.71 8.09
N VAL A 505 -15.07 -19.77 7.80
CA VAL A 505 -14.01 -19.79 8.80
C VAL A 505 -13.11 -18.59 8.59
N MET A 506 -12.68 -17.94 9.67
CA MET A 506 -11.77 -16.80 9.63
C MET A 506 -10.51 -17.04 10.45
N THR A 507 -9.34 -16.69 9.91
CA THR A 507 -8.06 -16.71 10.64
C THR A 507 -7.47 -15.31 10.79
N LEU A 508 -7.07 -14.94 12.00
CA LEU A 508 -6.57 -13.61 12.34
C LEU A 508 -5.05 -13.57 12.49
N SER A 509 -4.38 -12.70 11.72
CA SER A 509 -2.95 -12.38 11.91
C SER A 509 -2.75 -11.47 13.12
N LEU A 510 -1.78 -11.83 13.99
CA LEU A 510 -1.39 -11.02 15.15
C LEU A 510 -0.93 -9.60 14.77
N GLN A 511 -0.25 -9.46 13.63
CA GLN A 511 0.22 -8.18 13.12
C GLN A 511 -0.95 -7.29 12.69
N ALA A 512 -1.93 -7.86 11.97
CA ALA A 512 -3.14 -7.15 11.58
C ALA A 512 -3.95 -6.70 12.81
N LEU A 513 -4.04 -7.56 13.83
CA LEU A 513 -4.68 -7.24 15.11
C LEU A 513 -3.94 -6.13 15.87
N ALA A 514 -2.59 -6.14 15.87
CA ALA A 514 -1.79 -5.06 16.47
C ALA A 514 -2.07 -3.70 15.80
N SER A 515 -2.24 -3.68 14.48
CA SER A 515 -2.60 -2.47 13.74
C SER A 515 -4.02 -1.98 14.07
N LEU A 516 -4.99 -2.89 14.19
CA LEU A 516 -6.36 -2.55 14.61
C LEU A 516 -6.41 -2.06 16.06
N ALA A 517 -5.70 -2.73 16.97
CA ALA A 517 -5.58 -2.31 18.36
C ALA A 517 -5.01 -0.88 18.46
N ALA A 518 -3.94 -0.59 17.72
CA ALA A 518 -3.37 0.76 17.68
C ALA A 518 -4.34 1.79 17.07
N LYS A 519 -5.12 1.42 16.05
CA LYS A 519 -6.09 2.31 15.40
C LYS A 519 -7.22 2.73 16.32
N TYR A 520 -7.75 1.78 17.09
CA TYR A 520 -8.90 2.00 17.95
C TYR A 520 -8.50 2.25 19.41
N ASN A 521 -7.22 2.52 19.68
CA ASN A 521 -6.66 2.75 21.02
C ASN A 521 -7.06 1.65 22.03
N LEU A 522 -7.04 0.39 21.59
CA LEU A 522 -7.35 -0.75 22.45
C LEU A 522 -6.14 -1.10 23.32
N ASP A 523 -6.41 -1.53 24.56
CA ASP A 523 -5.36 -1.84 25.55
C ASP A 523 -4.46 -3.03 25.15
N SER A 524 -4.96 -3.94 24.31
CA SER A 524 -4.24 -5.16 23.95
C SER A 524 -4.69 -5.74 22.61
N ILE A 525 -3.82 -6.59 22.04
CA ILE A 525 -4.14 -7.41 20.86
C ILE A 525 -5.24 -8.42 21.16
N GLN A 526 -5.31 -8.94 22.39
CA GLN A 526 -6.39 -9.81 22.86
C GLN A 526 -7.75 -9.11 22.72
N SER A 527 -7.88 -7.89 23.23
CA SER A 527 -9.10 -7.10 23.13
C SER A 527 -9.52 -6.86 21.68
N ALA A 528 -8.56 -6.52 20.80
CA ALA A 528 -8.84 -6.38 19.37
C ALA A 528 -9.37 -7.68 18.75
N ALA A 529 -8.74 -8.82 19.06
CA ALA A 529 -9.14 -10.10 18.51
C ALA A 529 -10.54 -10.51 18.97
N GLU A 530 -10.85 -10.33 20.26
CA GLU A 530 -12.16 -10.69 20.80
C GLU A 530 -13.30 -9.85 20.23
N ARG A 531 -13.05 -8.57 19.95
CA ARG A 531 -14.03 -7.67 19.33
C ARG A 531 -14.20 -7.96 17.84
N ILE A 532 -13.12 -8.31 17.14
CA ILE A 532 -13.17 -8.79 15.75
C ILE A 532 -13.89 -10.15 15.67
N SER A 533 -13.65 -11.03 16.64
CA SER A 533 -14.36 -12.30 16.77
C SER A 533 -15.87 -12.06 16.92
N TYR A 534 -16.26 -11.17 17.83
CA TYR A 534 -17.66 -10.79 18.01
C TYR A 534 -18.27 -10.22 16.73
N LEU A 535 -17.57 -9.27 16.08
CA LEU A 535 -18.03 -8.64 14.84
C LEU A 535 -18.34 -9.69 13.78
N PHE A 536 -17.37 -10.51 13.40
CA PHE A 536 -17.54 -11.45 12.30
C PHE A 536 -18.48 -12.60 12.65
N HIS A 537 -18.50 -13.04 13.91
CA HIS A 537 -19.48 -14.03 14.35
C HIS A 537 -20.91 -13.49 14.25
N SER A 538 -21.14 -12.22 14.65
CA SER A 538 -22.46 -11.56 14.51
C SER A 538 -22.90 -11.40 13.04
N LEU A 539 -21.95 -11.40 12.10
CA LEU A 539 -22.22 -11.33 10.67
C LEU A 539 -22.48 -12.70 10.03
N GLY A 540 -22.21 -13.79 10.74
CA GLY A 540 -22.44 -15.16 10.28
C GLY A 540 -21.18 -15.99 10.02
N VAL A 541 -19.99 -15.58 10.48
CA VAL A 541 -18.80 -16.46 10.47
C VAL A 541 -18.94 -17.54 11.56
N ASP A 542 -18.70 -18.81 11.23
CA ASP A 542 -18.86 -19.94 12.16
C ASP A 542 -17.71 -20.04 13.15
N TYR A 543 -16.47 -20.04 12.63
CA TYR A 543 -15.26 -20.29 13.40
C TYR A 543 -14.22 -19.20 13.15
N ILE A 544 -13.58 -18.72 14.20
CA ILE A 544 -12.59 -17.64 14.16
C ILE A 544 -11.35 -18.03 14.97
N PHE A 545 -10.23 -18.27 14.29
CA PHE A 545 -8.96 -18.68 14.89
C PHE A 545 -7.93 -17.55 14.85
N ASP A 546 -6.93 -17.59 15.73
CA ASP A 546 -5.70 -16.84 15.53
C ASP A 546 -4.64 -17.71 14.82
N ILE A 547 -3.64 -17.06 14.23
CA ILE A 547 -2.64 -17.75 13.40
C ILE A 547 -1.51 -18.44 14.20
N ALA A 548 -1.45 -18.32 15.53
CA ALA A 548 -0.28 -18.74 16.32
C ALA A 548 -0.01 -20.24 16.24
N LEU A 549 -1.04 -21.10 16.26
CA LEU A 549 -0.87 -22.55 16.11
C LEU A 549 -0.23 -22.91 14.75
N ALA A 550 -0.72 -22.33 13.66
CA ALA A 550 -0.15 -22.56 12.33
C ALA A 550 1.29 -22.00 12.22
N ARG A 551 1.59 -20.89 12.92
CA ARG A 551 2.96 -20.37 13.02
C ARG A 551 3.88 -21.33 13.77
N HIS A 552 3.42 -21.93 14.87
CA HIS A 552 4.19 -22.91 15.61
C HIS A 552 4.53 -24.13 14.73
N ILE A 553 3.54 -24.68 14.02
CA ILE A 553 3.77 -25.78 13.07
C ILE A 553 4.76 -25.38 11.97
N CYS A 554 4.63 -24.17 11.42
CA CYS A 554 5.57 -23.64 10.42
C CYS A 554 7.01 -23.58 10.95
N LEU A 555 7.21 -23.14 12.21
CA LEU A 555 8.53 -23.09 12.85
C LEU A 555 9.12 -24.49 13.04
N GLN A 556 8.32 -25.47 13.48
CA GLN A 556 8.76 -26.86 13.64
C GLN A 556 9.16 -27.49 12.30
N GLU A 557 8.35 -27.31 11.25
CA GLU A 557 8.67 -27.82 9.91
C GLU A 557 9.90 -27.11 9.31
N SER A 558 10.06 -25.81 9.56
CA SER A 558 11.26 -25.04 9.17
C SER A 558 12.51 -25.54 9.88
N TRP A 559 12.41 -25.90 11.16
CA TRP A 559 13.49 -26.51 11.92
C TRP A 559 13.91 -27.86 11.33
N GLN A 560 12.94 -28.71 10.98
CA GLN A 560 13.24 -29.99 10.35
C GLN A 560 13.91 -29.82 8.98
N GLU A 561 13.54 -28.82 8.20
CA GLU A 561 14.20 -28.50 6.93
C GLU A 561 15.65 -28.03 7.16
N LEU A 562 15.85 -27.07 8.06
CA LEU A 562 17.17 -26.52 8.35
C LEU A 562 18.13 -27.56 8.93
N SER A 563 17.66 -28.39 9.87
CA SER A 563 18.47 -29.44 10.50
C SER A 563 18.89 -30.52 9.50
N LYS A 564 17.99 -30.92 8.58
CA LYS A 564 18.33 -31.84 7.48
C LYS A 564 19.41 -31.26 6.56
N GLN A 565 19.29 -29.98 6.18
CA GLN A 565 20.30 -29.30 5.37
C GLN A 565 21.63 -29.18 6.09
N TYR A 566 21.61 -28.84 7.39
CA TYR A 566 22.80 -28.69 8.21
C TYR A 566 23.62 -29.99 8.32
N ASN A 567 22.93 -31.13 8.46
CA ASN A 567 23.52 -32.47 8.57
C ASN A 567 23.96 -33.07 7.23
N SER A 568 23.67 -32.42 6.09
CA SER A 568 24.07 -32.94 4.78
C SER A 568 25.58 -32.75 4.53
N ASP A 569 26.27 -33.81 4.09
CA ASP A 569 27.74 -33.84 3.83
C ASP A 569 28.19 -33.05 2.58
N THR A 570 27.32 -32.17 2.05
CA THR A 570 27.65 -31.43 0.83
C THR A 570 28.67 -30.33 1.12
N ASN A 571 29.85 -30.44 0.51
CA ASN A 571 30.98 -29.49 0.61
C ASN A 571 30.67 -28.04 0.13
N SER A 572 29.41 -27.71 -0.17
CA SER A 572 28.95 -26.36 -0.47
C SER A 572 27.65 -26.06 0.29
N LYS A 573 27.75 -25.74 1.58
CA LYS A 573 26.60 -25.27 2.37
C LYS A 573 26.10 -23.94 1.79
N GLN A 574 24.95 -23.97 1.14
CA GLN A 574 24.24 -22.78 0.67
C GLN A 574 23.32 -22.25 1.78
N PRO A 575 23.03 -20.94 1.83
CA PRO A 575 22.08 -20.40 2.80
C PRO A 575 20.65 -20.89 2.53
N LEU A 576 19.90 -21.20 3.58
CA LEU A 576 18.45 -21.37 3.54
C LEU A 576 17.77 -20.01 3.74
N LEU A 577 16.91 -19.62 2.80
CA LEU A 577 16.17 -18.37 2.83
C LEU A 577 14.72 -18.63 3.24
N SER A 578 14.18 -17.89 4.20
CA SER A 578 12.76 -17.99 4.56
C SER A 578 11.86 -17.65 3.37
N SER A 579 10.72 -18.34 3.23
CA SER A 579 9.74 -18.13 2.16
C SER A 579 8.39 -17.56 2.64
N THR A 580 8.28 -17.21 3.92
CA THR A 580 7.02 -16.77 4.54
C THR A 580 6.52 -15.39 4.07
N CYS A 581 7.42 -14.59 3.48
CA CYS A 581 7.12 -13.30 2.88
C CYS A 581 6.80 -13.44 1.37
N PRO A 582 5.51 -13.37 0.97
CA PRO A 582 5.13 -13.54 -0.44
C PRO A 582 5.73 -12.48 -1.37
N GLY A 583 5.88 -11.23 -0.92
CA GLY A 583 6.53 -10.19 -1.74
C GLY A 583 7.99 -10.52 -2.08
N PHE A 584 8.71 -11.18 -1.16
CA PHE A 584 10.08 -11.66 -1.44
C PHE A 584 10.07 -12.87 -2.38
N VAL A 585 9.14 -13.81 -2.19
CA VAL A 585 8.97 -14.96 -3.09
C VAL A 585 8.67 -14.50 -4.52
N CYS A 586 7.73 -13.58 -4.71
CA CYS A 586 7.41 -13.03 -6.03
C CYS A 586 8.63 -12.36 -6.68
N TYR A 587 9.43 -11.62 -5.90
CA TYR A 587 10.69 -11.06 -6.40
C TYR A 587 11.69 -12.15 -6.80
N ALA A 588 11.84 -13.19 -5.98
CA ALA A 588 12.72 -14.31 -6.25
C ALA A 588 12.34 -15.00 -7.57
N GLU A 589 11.08 -15.36 -7.75
CA GLU A 589 10.58 -16.08 -8.93
C GLU A 589 10.71 -15.26 -10.22
N LYS A 590 10.34 -13.97 -10.18
CA LYS A 590 10.26 -13.10 -11.39
C LYS A 590 11.57 -12.43 -11.78
N SER A 591 12.42 -12.12 -10.80
CA SER A 591 13.58 -11.24 -11.03
C SER A 591 14.92 -11.93 -10.85
N GLN A 592 15.05 -12.86 -9.90
CA GLN A 592 16.33 -13.49 -9.56
C GLN A 592 16.20 -15.01 -9.43
N GLY A 593 15.35 -15.64 -10.27
CA GLY A 593 14.95 -17.03 -10.13
C GLY A 593 16.12 -18.02 -10.01
N ASN A 594 17.09 -17.92 -10.92
CA ASN A 594 18.26 -18.81 -10.94
C ASN A 594 19.12 -18.77 -9.66
N ILE A 595 19.00 -17.72 -8.84
CA ILE A 595 19.84 -17.51 -7.66
C ILE A 595 19.04 -17.75 -6.39
N LEU A 596 17.83 -17.20 -6.30
CA LEU A 596 17.05 -17.21 -5.06
C LEU A 596 16.14 -18.43 -4.93
N VAL A 597 15.46 -18.85 -6.00
CA VAL A 597 14.46 -19.94 -5.93
C VAL A 597 15.04 -21.26 -5.39
N PRO A 598 16.27 -21.69 -5.74
CA PRO A 598 16.86 -22.90 -5.17
C PRO A 598 17.15 -22.81 -3.67
N LEU A 599 17.24 -21.61 -3.12
CA LEU A 599 17.60 -21.35 -1.72
C LEU A 599 16.39 -21.12 -0.82
N LEU A 600 15.18 -21.02 -1.38
CA LEU A 600 13.96 -20.78 -0.61
C LEU A 600 13.57 -22.04 0.17
N SER A 601 13.25 -21.85 1.45
CA SER A 601 12.57 -22.83 2.29
C SER A 601 11.29 -23.30 1.64
N ARG A 602 11.11 -24.62 1.53
CA ARG A 602 9.93 -25.23 0.90
C ARG A 602 8.74 -25.26 1.82
N ILE A 603 8.85 -24.80 3.07
CA ILE A 603 7.73 -24.79 4.02
C ILE A 603 6.73 -23.70 3.63
N LYS A 604 5.45 -24.05 3.53
CA LYS A 604 4.34 -23.12 3.31
C LYS A 604 4.25 -22.10 4.45
N SER A 605 3.75 -20.91 4.16
CA SER A 605 3.57 -19.88 5.19
C SER A 605 2.47 -20.27 6.19
N PRO A 606 2.42 -19.65 7.40
CA PRO A 606 1.38 -19.92 8.38
C PRO A 606 -0.05 -19.72 7.85
N GLN A 607 -0.24 -18.83 6.86
CA GLN A 607 -1.54 -18.63 6.21
C GLN A 607 -2.01 -19.91 5.53
N GLN A 608 -1.13 -20.53 4.74
CA GLN A 608 -1.45 -21.70 3.94
C GLN A 608 -1.51 -22.96 4.79
N ILE A 609 -0.62 -23.10 5.79
CA ILE A 609 -0.70 -24.15 6.80
C ILE A 609 -2.06 -24.08 7.52
N MET A 610 -2.51 -22.89 7.93
CA MET A 610 -3.83 -22.75 8.53
C MET A 610 -4.96 -23.11 7.55
N GLY A 611 -4.83 -22.75 6.28
CA GLY A 611 -5.78 -23.18 5.24
C GLY A 611 -5.94 -24.69 5.16
N LEU A 612 -4.83 -25.44 5.20
CA LEU A 612 -4.86 -26.90 5.24
C LEU A 612 -5.50 -27.45 6.51
N LEU A 613 -5.17 -26.89 7.68
CA LEU A 613 -5.77 -27.29 8.96
C LEU A 613 -7.28 -27.05 8.98
N VAL A 614 -7.73 -25.85 8.60
CA VAL A 614 -9.15 -25.50 8.53
C VAL A 614 -9.87 -26.42 7.55
N LYS A 615 -9.33 -26.64 6.35
CA LYS A 615 -10.06 -27.41 5.34
C LYS A 615 -10.06 -28.92 5.57
N LYS A 616 -9.13 -29.47 6.38
CA LYS A 616 -8.97 -30.92 6.56
C LYS A 616 -9.07 -31.40 8.00
N ARG A 617 -9.05 -30.50 8.98
CA ARG A 617 -9.01 -30.80 10.42
C ARG A 617 -10.00 -29.98 11.26
N LEU A 618 -10.90 -29.20 10.64
CA LEU A 618 -11.92 -28.43 11.38
C LEU A 618 -12.82 -29.30 12.26
N HIS A 619 -13.03 -30.58 11.90
CA HIS A 619 -13.75 -31.55 12.73
C HIS A 619 -13.11 -31.81 14.10
N LEU A 620 -11.88 -31.34 14.35
CA LEU A 620 -11.15 -31.47 15.62
C LEU A 620 -11.29 -30.24 16.55
N VAL A 621 -12.10 -29.26 16.16
CA VAL A 621 -12.30 -28.04 16.95
C VAL A 621 -13.24 -28.28 18.12
N ASN A 622 -14.32 -29.04 17.91
CA ASN A 622 -15.30 -29.39 18.93
C ASN A 622 -15.53 -30.91 18.98
N ASP A 623 -15.91 -31.46 20.14
CA ASP A 623 -16.27 -32.89 20.33
C ASP A 623 -17.53 -33.32 19.55
N GLN A 624 -18.18 -32.38 18.86
CA GLN A 624 -19.26 -32.66 17.93
C GLN A 624 -18.65 -33.05 16.59
N PHE A 625 -18.68 -34.36 16.29
CA PHE A 625 -18.27 -34.92 15.01
C PHE A 625 -19.08 -34.33 13.84
N VAL A 626 -18.67 -33.18 13.33
CA VAL A 626 -19.16 -32.65 12.06
C VAL A 626 -18.12 -32.97 11.00
N ASP A 627 -18.34 -34.06 10.26
CA ASP A 627 -17.55 -34.37 9.07
C ASP A 627 -17.91 -33.37 7.97
N VAL A 628 -17.15 -32.27 7.92
CA VAL A 628 -17.33 -31.20 6.94
C VAL A 628 -16.42 -31.45 5.74
N GLN A 629 -17.04 -31.55 4.57
CA GLN A 629 -16.30 -31.65 3.32
C GLN A 629 -15.57 -30.32 2.99
N PRO A 630 -14.32 -30.35 2.50
CA PRO A 630 -13.50 -29.14 2.31
C PRO A 630 -14.09 -28.10 1.36
N ASP A 631 -14.92 -28.53 0.39
CA ASP A 631 -15.62 -27.71 -0.60
C ASP A 631 -16.72 -26.84 0.02
N ARG A 632 -17.24 -27.23 1.20
CA ARG A 632 -18.25 -26.48 1.95
C ARG A 632 -17.65 -25.39 2.84
N ILE A 633 -16.34 -25.35 3.00
CA ILE A 633 -15.67 -24.39 3.86
C ILE A 633 -15.21 -23.23 2.99
N TYR A 634 -15.54 -22.00 3.38
CA TYR A 634 -14.98 -20.78 2.82
C TYR A 634 -14.06 -20.13 3.86
N HIS A 635 -12.76 -20.13 3.59
CA HIS A 635 -11.74 -19.70 4.53
C HIS A 635 -11.26 -18.27 4.20
N ILE A 636 -11.50 -17.37 5.15
CA ILE A 636 -11.10 -15.96 5.12
C ILE A 636 -9.87 -15.79 6.02
N THR A 637 -8.88 -14.99 5.60
CA THR A 637 -7.78 -14.61 6.48
C THR A 637 -7.63 -13.11 6.57
N LEU A 638 -7.36 -12.59 7.77
CA LEU A 638 -7.04 -11.19 8.02
C LEU A 638 -5.53 -11.02 8.11
N MET A 639 -4.94 -10.28 7.17
CA MET A 639 -3.48 -10.20 6.98
C MET A 639 -2.97 -8.75 6.85
N PRO A 640 -1.75 -8.45 7.32
CA PRO A 640 -1.17 -7.10 7.25
C PRO A 640 -0.59 -6.73 5.86
N CYS A 641 -0.85 -7.54 4.82
CA CYS A 641 -0.10 -7.49 3.56
C CYS A 641 -1.00 -7.81 2.36
N TYR A 642 -0.92 -7.00 1.29
CA TYR A 642 -1.62 -7.28 0.03
C TYR A 642 -1.07 -8.50 -0.69
N ASP A 643 0.24 -8.75 -0.62
CA ASP A 643 0.86 -9.90 -1.30
C ASP A 643 0.37 -11.25 -0.73
N LYS A 644 -0.26 -11.28 0.46
CA LYS A 644 -0.94 -12.47 0.98
C LYS A 644 -2.18 -12.86 0.16
N LYS A 645 -2.84 -11.91 -0.50
CA LYS A 645 -3.90 -12.17 -1.49
C LYS A 645 -3.33 -12.91 -2.70
N LEU A 646 -2.16 -12.51 -3.18
CA LEU A 646 -1.46 -13.19 -4.28
C LEU A 646 -1.04 -14.60 -3.87
N GLU A 647 -0.54 -14.78 -2.65
CA GLU A 647 -0.22 -16.09 -2.11
C GLU A 647 -1.44 -17.02 -2.07
N ALA A 648 -2.61 -16.52 -1.67
CA ALA A 648 -3.86 -17.29 -1.67
C ALA A 648 -4.37 -17.65 -3.07
N SER A 649 -4.05 -16.85 -4.09
CA SER A 649 -4.47 -17.09 -5.47
C SER A 649 -3.57 -18.06 -6.26
N ARG A 650 -2.44 -18.49 -5.68
CA ARG A 650 -1.49 -19.42 -6.32
C ARG A 650 -2.14 -20.77 -6.61
N LEU A 651 -1.85 -21.32 -7.79
CA LEU A 651 -2.42 -22.61 -8.23
C LEU A 651 -1.91 -23.78 -7.39
N GLU A 652 -0.68 -23.69 -6.89
CA GLU A 652 -0.06 -24.66 -6.00
C GLU A 652 -0.61 -24.63 -4.55
N ASN A 653 -1.37 -23.60 -4.17
CA ASN A 653 -1.99 -23.47 -2.86
C ASN A 653 -3.45 -23.92 -2.89
N ARG A 654 -3.63 -25.16 -3.36
CA ARG A 654 -4.91 -25.82 -3.53
C ARG A 654 -4.85 -27.22 -2.93
N ILE A 655 -5.96 -27.61 -2.32
CA ILE A 655 -6.15 -28.95 -1.77
C ILE A 655 -6.43 -29.96 -2.87
N ASP A 656 -7.16 -29.51 -3.88
CA ASP A 656 -7.56 -30.21 -5.08
C ASP A 656 -7.77 -29.17 -6.20
N GLU A 657 -7.94 -29.57 -7.46
CA GLU A 657 -7.96 -28.65 -8.62
C GLU A 657 -8.91 -27.45 -8.42
N SER A 658 -10.07 -27.66 -7.79
CA SER A 658 -11.08 -26.63 -7.54
C SER A 658 -11.02 -25.95 -6.17
N ILE A 659 -10.43 -26.60 -5.14
CA ILE A 659 -10.55 -26.17 -3.74
C ILE A 659 -9.29 -25.44 -3.28
N LYS A 660 -9.42 -24.14 -2.99
CA LYS A 660 -8.32 -23.33 -2.44
C LYS A 660 -8.08 -23.65 -0.96
N GLU A 661 -6.82 -23.55 -0.53
CA GLU A 661 -6.45 -23.58 0.89
C GLU A 661 -6.99 -22.33 1.63
N VAL A 662 -6.94 -21.17 0.96
CA VAL A 662 -7.47 -19.89 1.44
C VAL A 662 -8.30 -19.26 0.32
N ASP A 663 -9.57 -18.97 0.60
CA ASP A 663 -10.50 -18.49 -0.42
C ASP A 663 -10.46 -16.97 -0.57
N CYS A 664 -10.26 -16.25 0.54
CA CYS A 664 -10.22 -14.80 0.55
C CYS A 664 -9.24 -14.27 1.62
N VAL A 665 -8.44 -13.27 1.27
CA VAL A 665 -7.65 -12.52 2.23
C VAL A 665 -8.18 -11.09 2.31
N ILE A 666 -8.41 -10.61 3.52
CA ILE A 666 -8.75 -9.21 3.82
C ILE A 666 -7.69 -8.57 4.70
N THR A 667 -7.71 -7.25 4.77
CA THR A 667 -6.69 -6.43 5.44
C THR A 667 -7.33 -5.57 6.55
N PRO A 668 -6.55 -5.01 7.50
CA PRO A 668 -7.06 -4.05 8.48
C PRO A 668 -7.88 -2.90 7.87
N LEU A 669 -7.46 -2.41 6.71
CA LEU A 669 -8.16 -1.36 5.96
C LEU A 669 -9.52 -1.82 5.42
N GLU A 670 -9.64 -3.09 5.07
CA GLU A 670 -10.90 -3.68 4.60
C GLU A 670 -11.85 -4.00 5.76
N VAL A 671 -11.32 -4.30 6.94
CA VAL A 671 -12.12 -4.38 8.18
C VAL A 671 -12.73 -3.01 8.52
N GLU A 672 -11.98 -1.90 8.35
CA GLU A 672 -12.54 -0.54 8.53
C GLU A 672 -13.73 -0.30 7.61
N LYS A 673 -13.64 -0.71 6.34
CA LYS A 673 -14.77 -0.61 5.39
C LYS A 673 -15.98 -1.46 5.79
N ILE A 674 -15.77 -2.62 6.41
CA ILE A 674 -16.86 -3.47 6.94
C ILE A 674 -17.54 -2.78 8.12
N LEU A 675 -16.77 -2.16 9.02
CA LEU A 675 -17.31 -1.38 10.14
C LEU A 675 -18.13 -0.18 9.64
N GLU A 676 -17.62 0.56 8.65
CA GLU A 676 -18.33 1.65 7.99
C GLU A 676 -19.64 1.15 7.35
N PHE A 677 -19.59 0.05 6.60
CA PHE A 677 -20.77 -0.56 5.98
C PHE A 677 -21.83 -0.97 7.01
N LYS A 678 -21.41 -1.46 8.18
CA LYS A 678 -22.29 -1.84 9.29
C LYS A 678 -22.65 -0.68 10.22
N GLN A 679 -22.19 0.54 9.92
CA GLN A 679 -22.43 1.75 10.73
C GLN A 679 -21.92 1.61 12.17
N ILE A 680 -20.81 0.91 12.36
CA ILE A 680 -20.13 0.75 13.65
C ILE A 680 -18.99 1.77 13.71
N GLU A 681 -19.14 2.80 14.54
CA GLU A 681 -18.19 3.92 14.60
C GLU A 681 -16.85 3.54 15.25
N ASN A 682 -16.86 2.65 16.24
CA ASN A 682 -15.65 2.27 16.97
C ASN A 682 -15.64 0.78 17.32
N LEU A 683 -14.54 0.10 17.03
CA LEU A 683 -14.34 -1.31 17.39
C LEU A 683 -14.44 -1.53 18.91
N ASP A 684 -14.00 -0.56 19.72
CA ASP A 684 -14.06 -0.60 21.19
C ASP A 684 -15.49 -0.63 21.77
N SER A 685 -16.50 -0.32 20.95
CA SER A 685 -17.90 -0.42 21.36
C SER A 685 -18.49 -1.84 21.31
N LEU A 686 -17.85 -2.77 20.60
CA LEU A 686 -18.38 -4.11 20.37
C LEU A 686 -18.09 -5.05 21.54
N PRO A 687 -19.02 -5.92 21.99
CA PRO A 687 -18.71 -6.94 22.98
C PRO A 687 -17.50 -7.81 22.62
N CYS A 688 -16.87 -8.41 23.63
CA CYS A 688 -15.80 -9.39 23.45
C CYS A 688 -16.36 -10.80 23.26
N ARG A 689 -15.79 -11.55 22.31
CA ARG A 689 -16.03 -12.99 22.13
C ARG A 689 -14.68 -13.69 22.00
N LEU A 690 -14.45 -14.75 22.79
CA LEU A 690 -13.24 -15.57 22.64
C LEU A 690 -13.16 -16.18 21.24
N LEU A 691 -11.94 -16.39 20.77
CA LEU A 691 -11.67 -17.07 19.50
C LEU A 691 -11.88 -18.58 19.68
N ASP A 692 -12.24 -19.23 18.58
CA ASP A 692 -12.26 -20.68 18.50
C ASP A 692 -10.82 -21.22 18.50
N GLN A 693 -10.66 -22.46 18.96
CA GLN A 693 -9.36 -23.09 19.09
C GLN A 693 -9.43 -24.56 18.70
N PHE A 694 -8.35 -25.08 18.10
CA PHE A 694 -8.16 -26.53 18.01
C PHE A 694 -7.88 -27.08 19.41
N ASN A 695 -8.54 -28.19 19.78
CA ASN A 695 -8.41 -28.79 21.11
C ASN A 695 -7.08 -29.57 21.25
N VAL A 696 -5.96 -28.85 21.15
CA VAL A 696 -4.60 -29.40 21.10
C VAL A 696 -3.73 -28.94 22.27
N GLY A 697 -4.29 -28.15 23.19
CA GLY A 697 -3.56 -27.63 24.36
C GLY A 697 -2.54 -26.54 24.05
N PHE A 698 -2.59 -25.92 22.86
CA PHE A 698 -1.66 -24.85 22.47
C PHE A 698 -1.89 -23.56 23.27
N SER A 699 -3.16 -23.15 23.43
CA SER A 699 -3.54 -22.01 24.28
C SER A 699 -4.74 -22.39 25.15
N PRO A 700 -4.53 -23.11 26.27
CA PRO A 700 -5.62 -23.69 27.07
C PRO A 700 -6.65 -22.67 27.60
N ASN A 701 -6.26 -21.40 27.73
CA ASN A 701 -7.07 -20.35 28.34
C ASN A 701 -7.68 -19.37 27.33
N GLY A 702 -7.57 -19.61 26.02
CA GLY A 702 -8.07 -18.64 25.03
C GLY A 702 -7.14 -17.43 24.79
N GLU A 703 -5.95 -17.43 25.37
CA GLU A 703 -5.01 -16.31 25.32
C GLU A 703 -4.22 -16.30 24.01
N ILE A 704 -4.16 -15.13 23.35
CA ILE A 704 -3.36 -14.95 22.15
C ILE A 704 -1.89 -14.84 22.54
N GLN A 705 -1.08 -15.73 21.98
CA GLN A 705 0.35 -15.81 22.26
C GLN A 705 1.19 -15.54 21.00
N SER A 706 2.41 -15.05 21.21
CA SER A 706 3.40 -14.83 20.15
C SER A 706 4.64 -15.69 20.40
N HIS A 707 5.42 -15.92 19.36
CA HIS A 707 6.77 -16.45 19.53
C HIS A 707 7.77 -15.32 19.82
N ARG A 708 8.93 -15.67 20.38
CA ARG A 708 10.09 -14.79 20.58
C ARG A 708 10.68 -14.33 19.24
N GLY A 709 11.41 -13.22 19.29
CA GLY A 709 12.10 -12.65 18.13
C GLY A 709 11.30 -11.56 17.40
N SER A 710 11.50 -11.49 16.08
CA SER A 710 11.01 -10.40 15.22
C SER A 710 9.47 -10.29 15.18
N GLY A 711 9.00 -9.07 14.89
CA GLY A 711 7.59 -8.80 14.59
C GLY A 711 7.04 -9.51 13.33
N SER A 712 7.91 -10.14 12.54
CA SER A 712 7.53 -10.97 11.39
C SER A 712 7.23 -12.43 11.75
N GLY A 713 7.32 -12.80 13.04
CA GLY A 713 7.06 -14.15 13.52
C GLY A 713 8.29 -14.83 14.12
N GLY A 714 9.46 -14.18 14.12
CA GLY A 714 10.62 -14.60 14.91
C GLY A 714 11.30 -15.89 14.47
N TYR A 715 11.33 -16.18 13.17
CA TYR A 715 11.89 -17.43 12.65
C TYR A 715 13.38 -17.57 12.94
N ALA A 716 14.17 -16.53 12.67
CA ALA A 716 15.61 -16.58 12.89
C ALA A 716 15.96 -16.79 14.37
N ASP A 717 15.20 -16.18 15.28
CA ASP A 717 15.39 -16.32 16.73
C ASP A 717 15.06 -17.76 17.20
N ASN A 718 13.87 -18.26 16.83
CA ASN A 718 13.43 -19.60 17.21
C ASN A 718 14.35 -20.69 16.63
N LEU A 719 14.69 -20.60 15.35
CA LEU A 719 15.56 -21.58 14.70
C LEU A 719 16.99 -21.56 15.25
N LEU A 720 17.50 -20.39 15.67
CA LEU A 720 18.80 -20.30 16.36
C LEU A 720 18.75 -21.02 17.71
N ARG A 721 17.69 -20.82 18.50
CA ARG A 721 17.48 -21.51 19.78
C ARG A 721 17.35 -23.02 19.60
N MET A 722 16.58 -23.46 18.60
CA MET A 722 16.47 -24.86 18.23
C MET A 722 17.83 -25.45 17.84
N MET A 723 18.65 -24.70 17.11
CA MET A 723 20.03 -25.11 16.81
C MET A 723 20.89 -25.19 18.07
N ALA A 724 20.80 -24.24 18.99
CA ALA A 724 21.52 -24.30 20.26
C ALA A 724 21.12 -25.53 21.09
N ILE A 725 19.84 -25.90 21.09
CA ILE A 725 19.37 -27.13 21.75
C ILE A 725 19.96 -28.36 21.06
N TYR A 726 19.89 -28.42 19.72
CA TYR A 726 20.42 -29.51 18.93
C TYR A 726 21.93 -29.73 19.13
N GLN A 727 22.69 -28.64 19.22
CA GLN A 727 24.13 -28.64 19.47
C GLN A 727 24.50 -28.83 20.95
N LYS A 728 23.51 -29.01 21.84
CA LYS A 728 23.69 -29.12 23.30
C LYS A 728 24.36 -27.88 23.92
N MET A 729 24.15 -26.72 23.31
CA MET A 729 24.63 -25.40 23.75
C MET A 729 23.53 -24.58 24.45
N ALA A 730 22.29 -25.07 24.49
CA ALA A 730 21.18 -24.36 25.14
C ALA A 730 21.37 -24.27 26.66
N THR A 731 21.43 -23.04 27.16
CA THR A 731 21.42 -22.74 28.60
C THR A 731 20.08 -22.14 29.02
N LYS A 732 19.72 -22.26 30.31
CA LYS A 732 18.51 -21.58 30.84
C LYS A 732 18.55 -20.07 30.58
N GLU A 733 19.73 -19.48 30.71
CA GLU A 733 19.96 -18.06 30.43
C GLU A 733 19.65 -17.74 28.98
N LEU A 734 20.31 -18.42 28.02
CA LEU A 734 20.07 -18.25 26.59
C LEU A 734 18.58 -18.37 26.26
N MET A 735 17.89 -19.38 26.81
CA MET A 735 16.47 -19.63 26.56
C MET A 735 15.53 -18.58 27.18
N SER A 736 15.97 -17.86 28.21
CA SER A 736 15.14 -16.89 28.94
C SER A 736 15.33 -15.45 28.50
N THR A 737 16.53 -15.08 28.01
CA THR A 737 16.91 -13.71 27.65
C THR A 737 16.59 -13.36 26.19
N GLU A 738 16.54 -12.08 25.87
CA GLU A 738 16.51 -11.60 24.48
C GLU A 738 17.89 -11.78 23.83
N LEU A 739 17.91 -12.15 22.55
CA LEU A 739 19.16 -12.33 21.82
C LEU A 739 19.76 -10.97 21.42
N GLU A 740 21.07 -10.83 21.58
CA GLU A 740 21.80 -9.63 21.18
C GLU A 740 22.11 -9.66 19.68
N TRP A 741 21.25 -9.02 18.89
CA TRP A 741 21.41 -8.91 17.44
C TRP A 741 22.38 -7.79 17.05
N LYS A 742 23.38 -8.11 16.22
CA LYS A 742 24.33 -7.11 15.72
C LYS A 742 23.77 -6.42 14.48
N ILE A 743 23.75 -5.09 14.51
CA ILE A 743 23.40 -4.27 13.35
C ILE A 743 24.57 -4.30 12.35
N VAL A 744 24.30 -4.74 11.12
CA VAL A 744 25.33 -4.83 10.07
C VAL A 744 25.44 -3.54 9.28
N ARG A 745 24.30 -2.94 8.91
CA ARG A 745 24.24 -1.74 8.07
C ARG A 745 23.21 -0.73 8.53
N ASN A 746 22.05 -1.21 8.96
CA ASN A 746 20.91 -0.42 9.40
C ASN A 746 20.02 -1.29 10.29
N ALA A 747 19.04 -0.69 10.96
CA ALA A 747 18.12 -1.39 11.86
C ALA A 747 17.31 -2.54 11.19
N ASP A 748 17.28 -2.60 9.86
CA ASP A 748 16.61 -3.64 9.06
C ASP A 748 17.58 -4.72 8.54
N PHE A 749 18.85 -4.69 8.94
CA PHE A 749 19.84 -5.71 8.65
C PHE A 749 20.58 -6.10 9.94
N LEU A 750 20.13 -7.21 10.53
CA LEU A 750 20.66 -7.79 11.74
C LEU A 750 21.37 -9.11 11.45
N GLU A 751 22.43 -9.42 12.18
CA GLU A 751 23.11 -10.71 12.15
C GLU A 751 23.34 -11.23 13.57
N ILE A 752 23.40 -12.56 13.70
CA ILE A 752 23.83 -13.23 14.92
C ILE A 752 24.61 -14.49 14.54
N ASN A 753 25.63 -14.80 15.32
CA ASN A 753 26.49 -15.95 15.12
C ASN A 753 26.46 -16.79 16.40
N LEU A 754 26.24 -18.09 16.26
CA LEU A 754 26.36 -19.03 17.37
C LEU A 754 27.77 -19.60 17.36
N HIS A 755 28.47 -19.50 18.49
CA HIS A 755 29.82 -20.03 18.69
C HIS A 755 29.78 -21.14 19.75
N GLU A 756 30.63 -22.17 19.61
CA GLU A 756 30.78 -23.23 20.61
C GLU A 756 31.48 -22.69 21.88
N SER A 757 32.48 -21.83 21.67
CA SER A 757 33.10 -21.02 22.72
C SER A 757 33.26 -19.56 22.28
N GLU A 758 33.23 -18.60 23.22
CA GLU A 758 33.48 -17.18 22.94
C GLU A 758 34.86 -16.92 22.30
N THR A 759 35.81 -17.85 22.46
CA THR A 759 37.16 -17.75 21.86
C THR A 759 37.23 -18.26 20.42
N ASP A 760 36.17 -18.88 19.89
CA ASP A 760 36.20 -19.48 18.55
C ASP A 760 36.04 -18.44 17.44
N THR A 761 36.95 -18.46 16.49
CA THR A 761 36.95 -17.54 15.33
C THR A 761 35.94 -17.93 14.25
N LYS A 762 35.48 -19.19 14.23
CA LYS A 762 34.52 -19.71 13.25
C LYS A 762 33.20 -20.04 13.95
N PRO A 763 32.07 -19.47 13.52
CA PRO A 763 30.77 -19.80 14.10
C PRO A 763 30.32 -21.21 13.71
N VAL A 764 29.55 -21.82 14.60
CA VAL A 764 28.83 -23.09 14.39
C VAL A 764 27.74 -22.92 13.35
N ILE A 765 27.01 -21.80 13.45
CA ILE A 765 26.00 -21.39 12.49
C ILE A 765 25.83 -19.86 12.52
N SER A 766 25.52 -19.27 11.37
CA SER A 766 25.35 -17.82 11.21
C SER A 766 23.98 -17.49 10.64
N PHE A 767 23.28 -16.56 11.29
CA PHE A 767 21.91 -16.17 10.97
C PHE A 767 21.84 -14.68 10.62
N ALA A 768 20.91 -14.32 9.75
CA ALA A 768 20.62 -12.93 9.43
C ALA A 768 19.12 -12.65 9.31
N ILE A 769 18.72 -11.44 9.67
CA ILE A 769 17.39 -10.87 9.39
C ILE A 769 17.57 -9.71 8.42
N LEU A 770 16.87 -9.76 7.30
CA LEU A 770 16.93 -8.78 6.21
C LEU A 770 15.53 -8.29 5.86
N ASN A 771 15.23 -7.06 6.28
CA ASN A 771 13.99 -6.38 5.94
C ASN A 771 14.24 -5.33 4.84
N GLY A 772 13.32 -5.22 3.90
CA GLY A 772 13.34 -4.18 2.87
C GLY A 772 14.16 -4.52 1.62
N PHE A 773 13.67 -4.03 0.47
CA PHE A 773 14.23 -4.35 -0.84
C PHE A 773 15.70 -3.93 -1.04
N ARG A 774 16.12 -2.84 -0.41
CA ARG A 774 17.53 -2.40 -0.44
C ARG A 774 18.45 -3.46 0.17
N ASN A 775 18.04 -4.07 1.28
CA ASN A 775 18.80 -5.13 1.93
C ASN A 775 18.75 -6.44 1.12
N ILE A 776 17.60 -6.75 0.50
CA ILE A 776 17.44 -7.88 -0.44
C ILE A 776 18.39 -7.76 -1.64
N GLN A 777 18.50 -6.59 -2.28
CA GLN A 777 19.43 -6.38 -3.40
C GLN A 777 20.91 -6.58 -3.00
N ASN A 778 21.25 -6.21 -1.76
CA ASN A 778 22.59 -6.45 -1.21
C ASN A 778 22.84 -7.95 -0.99
N LEU A 779 21.86 -8.68 -0.46
CA LEU A 779 21.92 -10.14 -0.35
C LEU A 779 22.16 -10.80 -1.70
N VAL A 780 21.35 -10.47 -2.71
CA VAL A 780 21.49 -11.00 -4.07
C VAL A 780 22.90 -10.74 -4.61
N SER A 781 23.45 -9.55 -4.36
CA SER A 781 24.82 -9.21 -4.78
C SER A 781 25.89 -10.06 -4.08
N ARG A 782 25.72 -10.38 -2.78
CA ARG A 782 26.61 -11.28 -2.03
C ARG A 782 26.49 -12.73 -2.50
N LEU A 783 25.28 -13.21 -2.78
CA LEU A 783 25.03 -14.55 -3.31
C LEU A 783 25.67 -14.74 -4.69
N LYS A 784 25.53 -13.76 -5.60
CA LYS A 784 26.19 -13.78 -6.93
C LYS A 784 27.71 -13.90 -6.84
N ARG A 785 28.32 -13.29 -5.82
CA ARG A 785 29.77 -13.33 -5.57
C ARG A 785 30.21 -14.55 -4.76
N LYS A 786 29.28 -15.44 -4.38
CA LYS A 786 29.52 -16.58 -3.49
C LYS A 786 30.22 -16.17 -2.18
N SER A 787 29.84 -15.01 -1.65
CA SER A 787 30.46 -14.40 -0.46
C SER A 787 29.45 -14.19 0.68
N CYS A 788 28.35 -14.95 0.69
CA CYS A 788 27.36 -14.84 1.74
C CYS A 788 27.80 -15.67 2.95
N PRO A 789 27.96 -15.06 4.15
CA PRO A 789 28.51 -15.76 5.31
C PRO A 789 27.46 -16.41 6.21
N TYR A 790 26.19 -16.43 5.80
CA TYR A 790 25.08 -16.88 6.64
C TYR A 790 24.60 -18.26 6.17
N ASP A 791 24.10 -19.07 7.10
CA ASP A 791 23.51 -20.38 6.86
C ASP A 791 21.98 -20.30 6.78
N TYR A 792 21.37 -19.39 7.54
CA TYR A 792 19.93 -19.11 7.49
C TYR A 792 19.67 -17.60 7.40
N ILE A 793 18.69 -17.22 6.59
CA ILE A 793 18.32 -15.81 6.40
C ILE A 793 16.79 -15.66 6.44
N GLU A 794 16.29 -14.93 7.43
CA GLU A 794 14.91 -14.45 7.47
C GLU A 794 14.80 -13.18 6.61
N VAL A 795 13.94 -13.20 5.59
CA VAL A 795 13.83 -12.14 4.59
C VAL A 795 12.39 -11.63 4.51
N SER A 796 12.22 -10.32 4.67
CA SER A 796 10.94 -9.63 4.47
C SER A 796 11.08 -8.50 3.45
N ALA A 797 10.10 -8.37 2.55
CA ALA A 797 10.13 -7.36 1.51
C ALA A 797 9.87 -5.93 2.03
N CYS A 798 9.08 -5.78 3.09
CA CYS A 798 8.80 -4.50 3.74
C CYS A 798 9.92 -4.12 4.73
N PRO A 799 10.36 -2.84 4.79
CA PRO A 799 11.16 -2.33 5.90
C PRO A 799 10.43 -2.55 7.22
N LYS A 800 11.15 -2.86 8.30
CA LYS A 800 10.60 -3.21 9.62
C LYS A 800 9.68 -4.45 9.64
N GLY A 801 9.71 -5.27 8.60
CA GLY A 801 9.01 -6.56 8.55
C GLY A 801 7.47 -6.46 8.48
N CYS A 802 6.78 -7.52 8.89
CA CYS A 802 5.32 -7.62 8.78
C CYS A 802 4.55 -6.60 9.64
N LEU A 803 5.14 -6.10 10.74
CA LEU A 803 4.57 -5.03 11.56
C LEU A 803 4.51 -3.68 10.84
N ASN A 804 5.15 -3.55 9.68
CA ASN A 804 5.01 -2.40 8.78
C ASN A 804 4.53 -2.83 7.38
N GLY A 805 3.72 -3.90 7.34
CA GLY A 805 3.21 -4.50 6.11
C GLY A 805 2.43 -3.53 5.20
N GLY A 806 2.35 -3.93 3.92
CA GLY A 806 1.69 -3.23 2.82
C GLY A 806 0.32 -2.62 3.14
N ALA A 807 -0.50 -3.37 3.88
CA ALA A 807 -1.93 -3.14 4.03
C ALA A 807 -2.34 -2.78 5.46
N GLN A 808 -1.40 -2.36 6.29
CA GLN A 808 -1.70 -1.85 7.62
C GLN A 808 -2.01 -0.36 7.56
N PHE A 809 -2.68 0.13 8.60
CA PHE A 809 -2.83 1.55 8.81
C PHE A 809 -1.45 2.21 8.91
N ARG A 810 -1.25 3.30 8.17
CA ARG A 810 0.00 4.06 8.19
C ARG A 810 -0.27 5.52 8.48
N ASN A 811 0.75 6.15 9.04
CA ASN A 811 0.94 7.59 8.92
C ASN A 811 1.08 7.94 7.44
N ILE A 812 0.05 8.50 6.80
CA ILE A 812 0.18 9.09 5.47
C ILE A 812 0.96 10.39 5.67
N PRO A 813 2.23 10.53 5.23
CA PRO A 813 2.86 11.83 5.20
C PRO A 813 1.97 12.75 4.36
N PHE A 814 1.60 13.89 4.93
CA PHE A 814 0.62 14.85 4.43
C PHE A 814 0.74 15.08 2.91
N ASN A 815 0.01 14.31 2.11
CA ASN A 815 0.02 14.43 0.65
C ASN A 815 -1.18 15.29 0.22
N LYS A 816 -0.89 16.57 -0.05
CA LYS A 816 -1.87 17.64 -0.34
C LYS A 816 -2.90 17.31 -1.42
N LYS A 817 -2.63 16.35 -2.32
CA LYS A 817 -3.51 16.02 -3.46
C LYS A 817 -4.50 14.88 -3.20
N LEU A 818 -4.26 13.98 -2.23
CA LEU A 818 -5.13 12.81 -1.99
C LEU A 818 -6.21 13.08 -0.95
N ASN A 819 -5.86 13.85 0.09
CA ASN A 819 -6.72 14.10 1.25
C ASN A 819 -7.72 15.22 1.07
N GLU A 820 -7.86 15.75 -0.15
CA GLU A 820 -9.00 16.61 -0.35
C GLU A 820 -10.28 15.82 -0.05
N LYS A 821 -10.45 14.50 -0.25
CA LYS A 821 -11.78 13.84 -0.17
C LYS A 821 -12.38 13.53 1.22
N LEU A 822 -11.69 13.78 2.33
CA LEU A 822 -12.14 13.39 3.68
C LEU A 822 -12.91 14.51 4.41
N THR A 823 -13.92 14.13 5.20
CA THR A 823 -14.83 15.01 5.97
C THR A 823 -14.15 15.66 7.20
N PRO A 824 -14.72 16.74 7.80
CA PRO A 824 -14.06 17.59 8.83
C PRO A 824 -13.84 17.04 10.24
N ASP A 825 -14.54 15.98 10.62
CA ASP A 825 -14.79 15.72 12.05
C ASP A 825 -13.91 14.62 12.67
N SER A 826 -12.94 14.08 11.95
CA SER A 826 -11.94 13.18 12.52
C SER A 826 -10.54 13.72 12.22
N ASP A 827 -9.83 14.17 13.25
CA ASP A 827 -8.38 14.32 13.13
C ASP A 827 -7.81 12.96 12.69
N PRO A 828 -6.91 12.91 11.69
CA PRO A 828 -6.41 11.64 11.19
C PRO A 828 -5.71 10.93 12.35
N ILE A 829 -6.23 9.78 12.74
CA ILE A 829 -5.59 8.90 13.73
C ILE A 829 -4.23 8.51 13.15
N VAL A 830 -3.16 9.14 13.66
CA VAL A 830 -1.79 8.87 13.26
C VAL A 830 -1.31 7.65 14.01
N ILE A 831 -1.21 6.51 13.32
CA ILE A 831 -0.65 5.29 13.88
C ILE A 831 0.83 5.21 13.54
N THR A 832 1.66 5.08 14.56
CA THR A 832 3.11 4.92 14.42
C THR A 832 3.49 3.45 14.46
N PHE A 833 4.61 3.11 13.83
CA PHE A 833 5.17 1.77 13.91
C PHE A 833 5.48 1.37 15.35
N GLU A 834 5.97 2.33 16.15
CA GLU A 834 6.36 2.12 17.54
C GLU A 834 5.16 1.74 18.41
N GLN A 835 3.96 2.27 18.14
CA GLN A 835 2.72 1.84 18.81
C GLN A 835 2.37 0.39 18.49
N VAL A 836 2.40 0.01 17.21
CA VAL A 836 2.11 -1.36 16.75
C VAL A 836 3.13 -2.35 17.32
N GLN A 837 4.42 -1.97 17.29
CA GLN A 837 5.50 -2.79 17.85
C GLN A 837 5.35 -2.98 19.36
N LYS A 838 5.01 -1.92 20.10
CA LYS A 838 4.81 -1.99 21.55
C LYS A 838 3.72 -3.00 21.90
N LEU A 839 2.57 -2.94 21.23
CA LEU A 839 1.47 -3.89 21.43
C LEU A 839 1.88 -5.34 21.12
N TYR A 840 2.64 -5.54 20.04
CA TYR A 840 3.09 -6.88 19.64
C TYR A 840 4.10 -7.47 20.64
N VAL A 841 5.06 -6.69 21.13
CA VAL A 841 6.08 -7.16 22.08
C VAL A 841 5.48 -7.51 23.44
N GLN A 842 4.37 -6.86 23.83
CA GLN A 842 3.65 -7.13 25.07
C GLN A 842 2.85 -8.44 25.05
N LEU A 843 2.70 -9.10 23.89
CA LEU A 843 2.03 -10.39 23.83
C LEU A 843 2.77 -11.44 24.67
N PRO A 844 2.03 -12.28 25.42
CA PRO A 844 2.61 -13.42 26.12
C PRO A 844 3.33 -14.31 25.12
N LYS A 845 4.47 -14.87 25.55
CA LYS A 845 5.25 -15.80 24.74
C LYS A 845 4.73 -17.22 24.93
N THR A 846 4.72 -18.01 23.86
CA THR A 846 4.31 -19.42 23.98
C THR A 846 5.24 -20.13 24.95
N GLY A 847 4.70 -21.04 25.78
CA GLY A 847 5.51 -21.82 26.73
C GLY A 847 6.60 -22.66 26.06
N PHE A 848 6.41 -22.96 24.76
CA PHE A 848 7.31 -23.77 23.93
C PHE A 848 8.64 -23.08 23.65
N ASP A 849 8.68 -21.75 23.71
CA ASP A 849 9.88 -20.96 23.45
C ASP A 849 10.93 -21.11 24.58
N PHE A 850 10.56 -21.70 25.72
CA PHE A 850 11.40 -21.81 26.91
C PHE A 850 11.99 -23.22 27.11
N PHE A 851 11.76 -24.14 26.18
CA PHE A 851 12.29 -25.51 26.28
C PHE A 851 13.81 -25.56 26.16
N THR A 852 14.45 -26.43 26.94
CA THR A 852 15.92 -26.50 27.03
C THR A 852 16.50 -27.79 26.45
N ASN A 853 15.67 -28.74 26.03
CA ASN A 853 16.11 -30.03 25.49
C ASN A 853 15.17 -30.53 24.37
N ASN A 854 15.67 -31.45 23.54
CA ASN A 854 14.91 -32.03 22.44
C ASN A 854 13.70 -32.84 22.91
N GLU A 855 13.82 -33.58 24.02
CA GLU A 855 12.73 -34.43 24.53
C GLU A 855 11.46 -33.64 24.82
N MET A 856 11.57 -32.45 25.42
CA MET A 856 10.42 -31.58 25.67
C MET A 856 9.80 -31.06 24.37
N ILE A 857 10.61 -30.73 23.36
CA ILE A 857 10.10 -30.26 22.07
C ILE A 857 9.42 -31.40 21.30
N ASP A 858 10.05 -32.57 21.26
CA ASP A 858 9.59 -33.73 20.54
C ASP A 858 8.29 -34.26 21.14
N ASN A 859 8.21 -34.44 22.47
CA ASN A 859 7.00 -34.92 23.13
C ASN A 859 5.78 -34.02 22.84
N GLN A 860 6.00 -32.71 22.82
CA GLN A 860 4.93 -31.73 22.71
C GLN A 860 4.53 -31.51 21.23
N THR A 861 5.51 -31.52 20.33
CA THR A 861 5.26 -31.57 18.87
C THR A 861 4.49 -32.83 18.50
N VAL A 862 4.90 -33.99 19.02
CA VAL A 862 4.21 -35.28 18.82
C VAL A 862 2.78 -35.21 19.38
N GLU A 863 2.57 -34.61 20.54
CA GLU A 863 1.23 -34.45 21.11
C GLU A 863 0.33 -33.58 20.21
N ILE A 864 0.79 -32.40 19.80
CA ILE A 864 0.03 -31.51 18.91
C ILE A 864 -0.25 -32.21 17.57
N TYR A 865 0.76 -32.85 16.98
CA TYR A 865 0.63 -33.50 15.68
C TYR A 865 -0.29 -34.71 15.76
N SER A 866 -0.21 -35.49 16.84
CA SER A 866 -1.13 -36.61 17.09
C SER A 866 -2.56 -36.12 17.27
N LYS A 867 -2.78 -35.06 18.05
CA LYS A 867 -4.14 -34.49 18.27
C LYS A 867 -4.71 -33.89 17.00
N LEU A 868 -3.89 -33.28 16.17
CA LEU A 868 -4.28 -32.75 14.85
C LEU A 868 -4.27 -33.81 13.73
N GLN A 869 -3.92 -35.06 14.03
CA GLN A 869 -3.81 -36.14 13.06
C GLN A 869 -2.91 -35.75 11.86
N LEU A 870 -1.73 -35.21 12.15
CA LEU A 870 -0.71 -34.78 11.17
C LEU A 870 0.29 -35.91 10.96
N ASP A 871 -0.13 -36.93 10.23
CA ASP A 871 0.78 -37.97 9.75
C ASP A 871 1.78 -37.44 8.71
N ASP A 872 2.79 -38.24 8.38
CA ASP A 872 3.85 -37.82 7.45
C ASP A 872 3.30 -37.46 6.05
N GLU A 873 2.24 -38.14 5.60
CA GLU A 873 1.57 -37.83 4.33
C GLU A 873 0.92 -36.45 4.36
N PHE A 874 0.22 -36.11 5.44
CA PHE A 874 -0.39 -34.79 5.59
C PHE A 874 0.67 -33.71 5.73
N ARG A 875 1.73 -33.97 6.49
CA ARG A 875 2.82 -33.01 6.71
C ARG A 875 3.57 -32.67 5.43
N GLU A 876 3.64 -33.59 4.47
CA GLU A 876 4.21 -33.29 3.16
C GLU A 876 3.42 -32.20 2.41
N LYS A 877 2.11 -32.06 2.69
CA LYS A 877 1.28 -30.97 2.14
C LYS A 877 1.64 -29.60 2.72
N PHE A 878 2.38 -29.53 3.82
CA PHE A 878 2.95 -28.27 4.31
C PHE A 878 4.15 -27.80 3.49
N ARG A 879 4.60 -28.58 2.50
CA ARG A 879 5.63 -28.15 1.55
C ARG A 879 5.02 -27.53 0.30
N THR A 880 5.78 -26.64 -0.33
CA THR A 880 5.44 -26.00 -1.60
C THR A 880 6.67 -25.91 -2.47
N GLU A 881 6.44 -25.84 -3.77
CA GLU A 881 7.48 -25.59 -4.76
C GLU A 881 7.37 -24.16 -5.29
N PHE A 882 8.52 -23.59 -5.64
CA PHE A 882 8.63 -22.28 -6.28
C PHE A 882 9.24 -22.47 -7.64
N ARG A 883 8.73 -21.71 -8.62
CA ARG A 883 9.12 -21.86 -10.02
C ARG A 883 9.80 -20.59 -10.51
N ILE A 884 10.84 -20.78 -11.32
CA ILE A 884 11.48 -19.65 -12.00
C ILE A 884 10.52 -19.21 -13.10
N LEU A 885 9.99 -18.00 -12.96
CA LEU A 885 9.21 -17.37 -14.01
C LEU A 885 10.21 -16.74 -14.98
N GLU A 886 10.54 -17.48 -16.04
CA GLU A 886 11.37 -16.94 -17.11
C GLU A 886 10.71 -15.67 -17.64
N LYS A 887 11.50 -14.61 -17.84
CA LYS A 887 11.05 -13.45 -18.62
C LYS A 887 10.88 -13.87 -20.07
N LYS A 888 9.82 -14.61 -20.39
CA LYS A 888 9.46 -14.93 -21.76
C LYS A 888 8.85 -13.67 -22.35
N PHE A 889 9.61 -12.98 -23.19
CA PHE A 889 9.02 -12.12 -24.22
C PHE A 889 8.29 -13.03 -25.22
N ASN A 890 7.18 -13.62 -24.79
CA ASN A 890 6.24 -14.29 -25.68
C ASN A 890 5.12 -13.29 -25.94
N ILE A 891 4.94 -12.98 -27.21
CA ILE A 891 4.15 -11.86 -27.72
C ILE A 891 2.63 -12.06 -27.46
N LEU A 892 2.19 -13.23 -26.99
CA LEU A 892 0.76 -13.59 -26.99
C LEU A 892 0.19 -14.38 -25.82
N ASN A 893 0.93 -14.66 -24.75
CA ASN A 893 0.25 -15.19 -23.57
C ASN A 893 0.96 -14.83 -22.27
N SER A 894 0.27 -13.97 -21.55
CA SER A 894 0.32 -13.80 -20.12
C SER A 894 -0.09 -15.09 -19.40
N ASN A 895 0.86 -16.00 -19.22
CA ASN A 895 1.00 -16.67 -17.94
C ASN A 895 2.11 -15.92 -17.20
N TRP A 896 1.71 -14.96 -16.38
CA TRP A 896 2.60 -14.18 -15.50
C TRP A 896 2.06 -14.18 -14.08
#